data_AF-A0A2E0QNR1-F1
#
_entry.id   AF-A0A2E0QNR1-F1
#
_cell.length_a   1.000
_cell.length_b   1.000
_cell.length_c   1.000
_cell.angle_alpha   90.00
_cell.angle_beta   90.00
_cell.angle_gamma   90.00
#
_symmetry.space_group_name_H-M   'P 1'
#
loop_
_entity.id
_entity.type
_entity.pdbx_description
1 polymer ?
#
loop_
_entity_poly.entity_id
_entity_poly.type
_entity_poly.pdbx_seq_one_letter_code
_entity_poly.pdbx_strand_id
1 'polypeptide(L)'
;MNHSSDTFEELTSLASRMLDDGLPPEDLTRLTELISNSEDAHRHFVTLCELHSMLEAEPVIQDALASSARPFNVVSLPGSKSVASDSDEELPVTKSVPLRPLAWLTAAAAVVVATLFLLYSSDTNPSQTFDSAENVANIEKTESATDPTNTNSDDEEPQKQYERAVLATLGSGSQQRPPTNFSVEPSLADDEISYNRHIRPILSDNCFSCHGPDEAGRKAKLRLDTPDGAKTGESPAIVAGDTDASELVARILSQDEDEIMPPPDSHKSLTPAQINLLERWVGEGAEYEDHWAFMKIEKATPEDLDGHPIDYFVDKELARHSLTRSPEADPRTLVRRVYLDLTGLPPTPAEIDSYLEDSSEDKYAKLIDELMARPSFGEHRARYWLDAARYGDTHGLHLDNYREIWPYRDWVINAFNDNKPFDQFTVEQLAGDLIPEATQEQQIATGFNRCNVTTSEGGAIEEEFLVRYAVDRVSTTSTVWMGLTAGCAQCHDHKFDPMTMKDFYSLFAFFNNTTQPGMDGNAKDSPPVLRVYDSAEHEAAASELRKQIAEKLVASKKILSESKFSETKLAEVTPEFTNHGEESVPTNLGDGYNFSKSQPFTVSFRVRLPTTDGRTILAQAVDPENKNRGWRIYWEDRGILVELIEEYPNRLLKRGITRRFRPGSHVHFTVTYDGSGNGDGIRLFSGGKYQSSRFTNQWFDSLENDFKSENANLLVGGKDPQTGLNPRITEFIVFDRRLSDVEVETLALYSANLGVEKKEAEKRSEKEKQQLKAFLATFSKGPYQDTIHEMAELETQLQAVESASALSLVMAEKEGEAKAHMLMRGEYDQKAEEVTPAFPAFLPALDESLPMNRLGLAKWLVHPEHPLTARVSANRIWQELFGIGLVKTSEDFGTQGENPSHPELLDWLAATFIESGWDVKHLYRTILLSETYRQSSKTSETLAKRDPENRLLARGPRFRLDAEVIRDQALHASGLLKEKVGGPSVRPYQPAGIWEAVGYTNSNTQTFFQDFGAAAEHRRSIYSFWKRTAHPPNLAIFDAPNRESCVMRRERTNTPLQALVLMNDPQFVRTSRHLALRVLSEAEGRDNRLDRMAELLRGKPLTDNERKIVVNSLDQFRNIYESDTAAANELLVDEVNPTFTVKASQEHPAPELAAWTMVANQMLNLDEAINKN
;
A
#
# COMPACT_ATOMS: atom_id res chain seq x y z
N MET A 1 -14.13 -11.42 15.79
CA MET A 1 -14.77 -12.46 14.93
C MET A 1 -15.43 -13.60 15.73
N ASN A 2 -15.32 -13.68 17.06
CA ASN A 2 -16.31 -14.45 17.84
C ASN A 2 -17.61 -13.67 18.09
N HIS A 3 -17.60 -12.34 17.94
CA HIS A 3 -18.83 -11.57 17.97
C HIS A 3 -19.73 -11.70 16.76
N SER A 4 -19.39 -12.40 15.65
CA SER A 4 -20.45 -12.66 14.65
C SER A 4 -21.42 -13.74 15.13
N SER A 5 -21.01 -14.66 16.02
CA SER A 5 -21.95 -15.56 16.69
C SER A 5 -22.51 -14.90 17.93
N ASP A 6 -21.72 -14.18 18.72
CA ASP A 6 -22.20 -13.60 19.98
C ASP A 6 -23.04 -12.35 19.77
N THR A 7 -22.69 -11.43 18.87
CA THR A 7 -23.58 -10.30 18.49
C THR A 7 -24.79 -10.81 17.73
N PHE A 8 -24.68 -11.93 17.00
CA PHE A 8 -25.85 -12.54 16.38
C PHE A 8 -26.74 -13.23 17.43
N GLU A 9 -26.19 -13.94 18.41
CA GLU A 9 -26.93 -14.53 19.53
C GLU A 9 -27.48 -13.46 20.47
N GLU A 10 -26.77 -12.35 20.67
CA GLU A 10 -27.16 -11.22 21.50
C GLU A 10 -28.18 -10.35 20.77
N LEU A 11 -28.04 -10.09 19.46
CA LEU A 11 -29.08 -9.49 18.62
C LEU A 11 -30.30 -10.41 18.52
N THR A 12 -30.12 -11.73 18.42
CA THR A 12 -31.21 -12.70 18.41
C THR A 12 -31.88 -12.77 19.78
N SER A 13 -31.12 -12.64 20.87
CA SER A 13 -31.61 -12.61 22.27
C SER A 13 -32.34 -11.32 22.61
N LEU A 14 -31.79 -10.16 22.23
CA LEU A 14 -32.42 -8.85 22.38
C LEU A 14 -33.64 -8.74 21.47
N ALA A 15 -33.56 -9.26 20.24
CA ALA A 15 -34.72 -9.38 19.35
C ALA A 15 -35.77 -10.31 19.95
N SER A 16 -35.42 -11.50 20.46
CA SER A 16 -36.38 -12.40 21.13
C SER A 16 -37.03 -11.74 22.37
N ARG A 17 -36.26 -11.03 23.20
CA ARG A 17 -36.81 -10.33 24.38
C ARG A 17 -37.70 -9.14 24.00
N MET A 18 -37.39 -8.45 22.90
CA MET A 18 -38.27 -7.43 22.32
C MET A 18 -39.60 -8.03 21.86
N LEU A 19 -39.56 -9.26 21.35
CA LEU A 19 -40.70 -9.96 20.74
C LEU A 19 -41.63 -10.61 21.78
N ASP A 20 -41.11 -11.04 22.94
CA ASP A 20 -41.91 -11.74 23.96
C ASP A 20 -42.59 -10.79 24.99
N ASP A 21 -41.89 -9.76 25.50
CA ASP A 21 -42.37 -8.95 26.65
C ASP A 21 -42.15 -7.42 26.51
N GLY A 22 -41.54 -6.95 25.42
CA GLY A 22 -41.11 -5.56 25.22
C GLY A 22 -39.75 -5.24 25.86
N LEU A 23 -38.94 -4.41 25.19
CA LEU A 23 -37.58 -4.08 25.61
C LEU A 23 -37.53 -2.99 26.71
N PRO A 24 -36.76 -3.18 27.79
CA PRO A 24 -36.42 -2.12 28.73
C PRO A 24 -35.71 -0.95 28.03
N PRO A 25 -35.85 0.31 28.51
CA PRO A 25 -35.23 1.48 27.88
C PRO A 25 -33.71 1.38 27.73
N GLU A 26 -33.02 0.76 28.69
CA GLU A 26 -31.57 0.53 28.66
C GLU A 26 -31.13 -0.46 27.57
N ASP A 27 -31.90 -1.52 27.34
CA ASP A 27 -31.65 -2.47 26.26
C ASP A 27 -32.05 -1.91 24.88
N LEU A 28 -33.03 -1.00 24.83
CA LEU A 28 -33.39 -0.26 23.62
C LEU A 28 -32.29 0.73 23.20
N THR A 29 -31.70 1.45 24.17
CA THR A 29 -30.53 2.30 23.94
C THR A 29 -29.35 1.48 23.44
N ARG A 30 -29.10 0.32 24.05
CA ARG A 30 -28.01 -0.59 23.66
C ARG A 30 -28.20 -1.21 22.27
N LEU A 31 -29.43 -1.59 21.90
CA LEU A 31 -29.78 -2.02 20.55
C LEU A 31 -29.59 -0.89 19.53
N THR A 32 -29.92 0.34 19.91
CA THR A 32 -29.73 1.54 19.08
C THR A 32 -28.24 1.82 18.86
N GLU A 33 -27.41 1.75 19.89
CA GLU A 33 -25.94 1.88 19.78
C GLU A 33 -25.34 0.80 18.86
N LEU A 34 -25.75 -0.47 19.02
CA LEU A 34 -25.28 -1.59 18.18
C LEU A 34 -25.63 -1.39 16.68
N ILE A 35 -26.83 -0.87 16.39
CA ILE A 35 -27.29 -0.61 15.02
C ILE A 35 -26.63 0.64 14.44
N SER A 36 -26.41 1.69 15.24
CA SER A 36 -25.76 2.93 14.82
C SER A 36 -24.27 2.77 14.51
N ASN A 37 -23.61 1.80 15.13
CA ASN A 37 -22.16 1.59 15.04
C ASN A 37 -21.75 0.50 14.02
N SER A 38 -22.70 -0.23 13.40
CA SER A 38 -22.37 -1.32 12.47
C SER A 38 -23.42 -1.53 11.37
N GLU A 39 -23.00 -1.34 10.12
CA GLU A 39 -23.84 -1.52 8.93
C GLU A 39 -24.30 -3.00 8.73
N ASP A 40 -23.45 -3.96 9.12
CA ASP A 40 -23.77 -5.39 9.05
C ASP A 40 -24.73 -5.83 10.18
N ALA A 41 -24.63 -5.21 11.37
CA ALA A 41 -25.59 -5.44 12.47
C ALA A 41 -26.98 -4.89 12.11
N HIS A 42 -27.02 -3.70 11.50
CA HIS A 42 -28.23 -3.11 10.94
C HIS A 42 -28.90 -4.06 9.92
N ARG A 43 -28.13 -4.60 8.99
CA ARG A 43 -28.61 -5.50 7.93
C ARG A 43 -29.13 -6.85 8.44
N HIS A 44 -28.43 -7.47 9.41
CA HIS A 44 -28.86 -8.73 10.01
C HIS A 44 -30.09 -8.59 10.91
N PHE A 45 -30.17 -7.52 11.70
CA PHE A 45 -31.33 -7.23 12.54
C PHE A 45 -32.61 -7.04 11.71
N VAL A 46 -32.51 -6.37 10.54
CA VAL A 46 -33.61 -6.25 9.57
C VAL A 46 -34.07 -7.63 9.10
N THR A 47 -33.13 -8.49 8.69
CA THR A 47 -33.41 -9.84 8.18
C THR A 47 -34.10 -10.75 9.23
N LEU A 48 -33.66 -10.69 10.49
CA LEU A 48 -34.20 -11.49 11.61
C LEU A 48 -35.63 -11.06 11.99
N CYS A 49 -35.90 -9.75 12.03
CA CYS A 49 -37.22 -9.22 12.37
C CYS A 49 -38.28 -9.52 11.28
N GLU A 50 -37.88 -9.47 10.01
CA GLU A 50 -38.77 -9.77 8.88
C GLU A 50 -39.20 -11.23 8.85
N LEU A 51 -38.29 -12.17 9.16
CA LEU A 51 -38.58 -13.60 9.24
C LEU A 51 -39.62 -13.95 10.33
N HIS A 52 -39.62 -13.22 11.44
CA HIS A 52 -40.52 -13.49 12.57
C HIS A 52 -41.92 -12.87 12.41
N SER A 53 -42.01 -11.64 11.90
CA SER A 53 -43.30 -10.98 11.58
C SER A 53 -44.15 -11.75 10.56
N MET A 54 -43.53 -12.69 9.85
CA MET A 54 -44.19 -13.61 8.91
C MET A 54 -44.83 -14.85 9.57
N LEU A 55 -44.66 -15.09 10.87
CA LEU A 55 -45.11 -16.34 11.51
C LEU A 55 -46.36 -16.22 12.39
N GLU A 56 -46.78 -15.02 12.82
CA GLU A 56 -47.90 -14.88 13.77
C GLU A 56 -48.87 -13.74 13.41
N ALA A 57 -50.10 -14.04 12.92
CA ALA A 57 -51.34 -13.30 13.24
C ALA A 57 -52.59 -13.84 12.51
N GLU A 58 -53.63 -14.20 13.28
CA GLU A 58 -55.01 -14.47 12.83
C GLU A 58 -55.95 -13.24 13.05
N PRO A 59 -57.21 -13.23 12.53
CA PRO A 59 -57.86 -12.01 12.01
C PRO A 59 -59.02 -11.43 12.84
N VAL A 60 -59.28 -10.11 12.74
CA VAL A 60 -60.59 -9.48 13.04
C VAL A 60 -60.91 -8.30 12.10
N ILE A 61 -62.18 -8.27 11.67
CA ILE A 61 -62.83 -7.46 10.63
C ILE A 61 -63.40 -6.12 11.19
N GLN A 62 -63.34 -5.03 10.39
CA GLN A 62 -64.44 -4.10 9.99
C GLN A 62 -64.07 -2.61 9.84
N ASP A 63 -64.51 -2.11 8.67
CA ASP A 63 -65.08 -0.82 8.23
C ASP A 63 -64.33 0.53 8.05
N ALA A 64 -64.54 1.02 6.82
CA ALA A 64 -64.89 2.38 6.36
C ALA A 64 -63.81 3.37 5.81
N LEU A 65 -63.77 3.37 4.45
CA LEU A 65 -63.92 4.50 3.51
C LEU A 65 -62.79 5.54 3.26
N ALA A 66 -62.27 5.45 2.02
CA ALA A 66 -62.21 6.47 0.95
C ALA A 66 -61.30 7.73 1.09
N SER A 67 -60.29 7.86 0.21
CA SER A 67 -60.45 8.57 -1.09
C SER A 67 -59.12 8.88 -1.81
N SER A 68 -59.22 8.94 -3.15
CA SER A 68 -58.31 9.53 -4.14
C SER A 68 -57.01 8.80 -4.53
N ALA A 69 -57.09 8.05 -5.63
CA ALA A 69 -55.97 7.55 -6.41
C ALA A 69 -55.49 8.61 -7.43
N ARG A 70 -54.17 8.72 -7.62
CA ARG A 70 -53.58 9.13 -8.90
C ARG A 70 -52.71 7.96 -9.39
N PRO A 71 -52.78 7.54 -10.66
CA PRO A 71 -52.01 6.40 -11.17
C PRO A 71 -50.52 6.70 -11.23
N PHE A 72 -49.71 5.65 -11.11
CA PHE A 72 -48.29 5.63 -11.44
C PHE A 72 -48.14 5.64 -12.97
N ASN A 73 -47.05 6.22 -13.49
CA ASN A 73 -46.63 5.97 -14.87
C ASN A 73 -45.95 4.59 -14.93
N VAL A 74 -46.75 3.52 -14.89
CA VAL A 74 -46.35 2.19 -15.34
C VAL A 74 -46.92 2.06 -16.74
N VAL A 75 -46.07 2.04 -17.77
CA VAL A 75 -46.54 1.96 -19.16
C VAL A 75 -46.69 0.49 -19.54
N SER A 76 -47.92 0.08 -19.84
CA SER A 76 -48.27 -1.26 -20.32
C SER A 76 -48.73 -1.27 -21.78
N LEU A 77 -48.53 -2.39 -22.48
CA LEU A 77 -48.72 -2.53 -23.94
C LEU A 77 -50.14 -2.98 -24.33
N PRO A 78 -50.72 -2.56 -25.48
CA PRO A 78 -52.00 -3.07 -25.96
C PRO A 78 -51.88 -4.43 -26.65
N GLY A 79 -52.67 -5.42 -26.22
CA GLY A 79 -52.74 -6.76 -26.81
C GLY A 79 -53.61 -6.86 -28.07
N SER A 80 -53.13 -7.58 -29.09
CA SER A 80 -53.92 -7.94 -30.29
C SER A 80 -54.59 -9.31 -30.11
N LYS A 81 -55.94 -9.34 -30.13
CA LYS A 81 -56.74 -10.56 -30.27
C LYS A 81 -56.84 -11.00 -31.73
N SER A 82 -56.88 -12.32 -31.91
CA SER A 82 -56.92 -13.10 -33.16
C SER A 82 -58.10 -12.82 -34.09
N VAL A 83 -57.87 -12.87 -35.41
CA VAL A 83 -58.86 -13.28 -36.42
C VAL A 83 -58.18 -14.23 -37.41
N ALA A 84 -58.79 -15.40 -37.61
CA ALA A 84 -58.38 -16.44 -38.54
C ALA A 84 -58.63 -16.05 -40.01
N SER A 85 -57.84 -16.57 -40.94
CA SER A 85 -58.15 -16.53 -42.38
C SER A 85 -57.85 -17.86 -43.06
N ASP A 86 -58.90 -18.37 -43.71
CA ASP A 86 -58.91 -19.46 -44.68
C ASP A 86 -58.05 -19.18 -45.92
N SER A 87 -57.83 -20.27 -46.65
CA SER A 87 -57.07 -20.42 -47.89
C SER A 87 -57.62 -19.60 -49.07
N ASP A 88 -56.74 -19.23 -50.01
CA ASP A 88 -56.70 -19.79 -51.37
C ASP A 88 -55.71 -19.01 -52.26
N GLU A 89 -54.94 -19.81 -53.02
CA GLU A 89 -54.44 -19.65 -54.40
C GLU A 89 -54.23 -18.21 -54.96
N GLU A 90 -53.09 -17.85 -55.56
CA GLU A 90 -52.61 -18.41 -56.83
C GLU A 90 -51.23 -17.81 -57.21
N LEU A 91 -50.59 -18.54 -58.12
CA LEU A 91 -49.24 -18.53 -58.70
C LEU A 91 -48.92 -17.27 -59.59
N PRO A 92 -47.67 -17.03 -60.12
CA PRO A 92 -46.76 -18.07 -60.59
C PRO A 92 -45.23 -17.92 -60.41
N VAL A 93 -44.68 -19.12 -60.32
CA VAL A 93 -43.34 -19.63 -60.66
C VAL A 93 -42.85 -19.22 -62.05
N THR A 94 -41.55 -19.02 -62.21
CA THR A 94 -40.67 -19.70 -63.20
C THR A 94 -39.20 -19.31 -62.93
N LYS A 95 -38.17 -20.15 -63.04
CA LYS A 95 -37.97 -21.57 -63.38
C LYS A 95 -36.50 -21.88 -62.99
N SER A 96 -36.20 -22.89 -62.15
CA SER A 96 -35.95 -24.30 -62.50
C SER A 96 -34.55 -24.49 -63.15
N VAL A 97 -33.62 -25.38 -62.75
CA VAL A 97 -33.65 -26.84 -62.42
C VAL A 97 -32.23 -27.38 -62.83
N PRO A 98 -31.67 -28.56 -62.45
CA PRO A 98 -31.80 -29.37 -61.22
C PRO A 98 -30.60 -30.37 -60.92
N LEU A 99 -30.87 -31.32 -60.00
CA LEU A 99 -30.41 -32.74 -59.87
C LEU A 99 -28.98 -33.01 -59.32
N ARG A 100 -28.77 -33.45 -58.05
CA ARG A 100 -29.05 -34.77 -57.37
C ARG A 100 -28.04 -35.89 -57.74
N PRO A 101 -27.84 -36.98 -56.93
CA PRO A 101 -28.30 -37.27 -55.56
C PRO A 101 -27.44 -38.21 -54.63
N LEU A 102 -28.00 -38.50 -53.43
CA LEU A 102 -28.03 -39.77 -52.64
C LEU A 102 -26.79 -40.07 -51.74
N ALA A 103 -26.88 -40.59 -50.51
CA ALA A 103 -27.98 -41.11 -49.69
C ALA A 103 -27.51 -41.53 -48.26
N TRP A 104 -28.42 -41.41 -47.26
CA TRP A 104 -28.76 -42.36 -46.16
C TRP A 104 -27.68 -42.73 -45.10
N LEU A 105 -27.96 -43.05 -43.82
CA LEU A 105 -29.04 -42.86 -42.84
C LEU A 105 -28.45 -43.32 -41.48
N THR A 106 -29.09 -42.93 -40.38
CA THR A 106 -28.76 -43.10 -38.96
C THR A 106 -28.62 -44.55 -38.44
N ALA A 107 -27.79 -44.77 -37.40
CA ALA A 107 -28.18 -45.20 -36.03
C ALA A 107 -27.19 -46.16 -35.31
N ALA A 108 -26.84 -45.77 -34.07
CA ALA A 108 -26.62 -46.57 -32.85
C ALA A 108 -25.59 -47.74 -32.81
N ALA A 109 -24.56 -47.58 -31.96
CA ALA A 109 -24.29 -48.49 -30.83
C ALA A 109 -23.13 -47.96 -29.96
N ALA A 110 -23.39 -47.80 -28.66
CA ALA A 110 -22.37 -47.77 -27.62
C ALA A 110 -21.55 -49.08 -27.65
N VAL A 111 -20.21 -49.02 -27.49
CA VAL A 111 -19.31 -50.12 -27.02
C VAL A 111 -17.81 -49.74 -27.06
N VAL A 112 -17.38 -48.62 -27.64
CA VAL A 112 -15.93 -48.45 -27.93
C VAL A 112 -15.07 -47.82 -26.81
N VAL A 113 -15.64 -47.29 -25.72
CA VAL A 113 -14.81 -46.68 -24.64
C VAL A 113 -14.62 -47.59 -23.42
N ALA A 114 -15.30 -48.74 -23.35
CA ALA A 114 -15.14 -49.72 -22.27
C ALA A 114 -14.11 -50.84 -22.56
N THR A 115 -13.43 -50.80 -23.70
CA THR A 115 -12.57 -51.93 -24.18
C THR A 115 -11.10 -51.53 -24.37
N LEU A 116 -10.66 -50.44 -23.76
CA LEU A 116 -9.23 -50.07 -23.69
C LEU A 116 -8.64 -50.13 -22.28
N PHE A 117 -9.43 -50.57 -21.29
CA PHE A 117 -8.98 -50.63 -19.88
C PHE A 117 -8.66 -52.03 -19.36
N LEU A 118 -8.89 -53.11 -20.12
CA LEU A 118 -8.66 -54.47 -19.63
C LEU A 118 -8.32 -55.43 -20.77
N LEU A 119 -7.15 -55.28 -21.40
CA LEU A 119 -6.44 -56.35 -22.11
C LEU A 119 -5.03 -55.84 -22.46
N TYR A 120 -4.12 -55.84 -21.48
CA TYR A 120 -2.75 -56.36 -21.62
C TYR A 120 -2.02 -56.24 -20.26
N SER A 121 -2.27 -57.24 -19.41
CA SER A 121 -1.39 -57.63 -18.31
C SER A 121 -0.91 -59.05 -18.56
N SER A 122 0.41 -59.29 -18.58
CA SER A 122 1.04 -60.38 -17.82
C SER A 122 2.53 -60.56 -18.17
N ASP A 123 3.34 -60.35 -17.13
CA ASP A 123 4.54 -61.07 -16.68
C ASP A 123 5.65 -61.48 -17.67
N THR A 124 6.88 -61.03 -17.39
CA THR A 124 7.87 -61.82 -16.62
C THR A 124 9.08 -60.98 -16.19
N ASN A 125 9.44 -61.08 -14.90
CA ASN A 125 10.66 -60.62 -14.19
C ASN A 125 11.78 -61.70 -14.36
N PRO A 126 13.06 -61.64 -13.85
CA PRO A 126 13.66 -60.68 -12.89
C PRO A 126 15.18 -60.32 -13.03
N SER A 127 15.62 -59.45 -12.11
CA SER A 127 16.97 -59.31 -11.50
C SER A 127 17.99 -58.36 -12.14
N GLN A 128 18.32 -57.26 -11.45
CA GLN A 128 19.45 -57.19 -10.51
C GLN A 128 19.41 -55.90 -9.67
N THR A 129 19.70 -56.08 -8.39
CA THR A 129 19.90 -55.11 -7.29
C THR A 129 20.99 -54.09 -7.58
N PHE A 130 20.89 -52.86 -7.05
CA PHE A 130 21.85 -52.30 -6.09
C PHE A 130 21.30 -51.02 -5.43
N ASP A 131 21.65 -50.90 -4.17
CA ASP A 131 21.33 -49.90 -3.15
C ASP A 131 22.34 -48.73 -3.20
N SER A 132 22.09 -47.71 -2.37
CA SER A 132 23.01 -46.66 -1.87
C SER A 132 23.22 -45.33 -2.64
N ALA A 133 22.81 -44.25 -1.96
CA ALA A 133 23.57 -43.06 -1.54
C ALA A 133 24.73 -42.52 -2.41
N GLU A 134 24.72 -41.19 -2.62
CA GLU A 134 25.83 -40.22 -2.36
C GLU A 134 25.84 -39.01 -3.33
N ASN A 135 25.87 -37.81 -2.73
CA ASN A 135 26.66 -36.61 -3.09
C ASN A 135 26.53 -36.05 -4.52
N VAL A 136 25.94 -34.88 -4.78
CA VAL A 136 26.33 -33.52 -4.32
C VAL A 136 27.83 -33.37 -4.08
N ALA A 137 28.57 -32.98 -5.12
CA ALA A 137 29.69 -32.05 -5.00
C ALA A 137 30.20 -31.59 -6.38
N ASN A 138 30.48 -30.29 -6.45
CA ASN A 138 31.47 -29.61 -7.30
C ASN A 138 31.15 -29.42 -8.78
N ILE A 139 31.05 -28.15 -9.20
CA ILE A 139 32.15 -27.45 -9.89
C ILE A 139 31.90 -25.93 -9.80
N GLU A 140 32.73 -25.25 -9.02
CA GLU A 140 33.16 -23.88 -9.30
C GLU A 140 34.55 -23.92 -9.95
N LYS A 141 34.89 -22.82 -10.63
CA LYS A 141 36.15 -22.43 -11.30
C LYS A 141 36.19 -22.66 -12.80
N THR A 142 36.04 -21.56 -13.56
CA THR A 142 37.19 -20.80 -14.08
C THR A 142 36.72 -19.50 -14.74
N GLU A 143 37.25 -18.36 -14.27
CA GLU A 143 37.36 -17.13 -15.06
C GLU A 143 38.56 -17.22 -16.02
N SER A 144 38.40 -16.71 -17.25
CA SER A 144 39.25 -15.67 -17.86
C SER A 144 39.36 -15.77 -19.40
N ALA A 145 39.47 -14.59 -20.02
CA ALA A 145 40.05 -14.27 -21.33
C ALA A 145 39.14 -14.29 -22.59
N THR A 146 38.67 -13.07 -22.94
CA THR A 146 38.91 -12.35 -24.21
C THR A 146 38.86 -13.10 -25.56
N ASP A 147 37.90 -12.74 -26.42
CA ASP A 147 38.14 -12.42 -27.84
C ASP A 147 37.00 -11.54 -28.41
N PRO A 148 37.27 -10.35 -29.00
CA PRO A 148 36.26 -9.44 -29.54
C PRO A 148 36.17 -9.55 -31.06
N THR A 149 35.44 -10.52 -31.60
CA THR A 149 34.94 -10.42 -32.99
C THR A 149 33.69 -11.28 -33.19
N ASN A 150 32.51 -10.67 -33.17
CA ASN A 150 31.46 -11.07 -34.09
C ASN A 150 30.53 -9.89 -34.40
N THR A 151 30.80 -9.26 -35.53
CA THR A 151 29.96 -8.24 -36.16
C THR A 151 28.91 -8.92 -37.05
N ASN A 152 27.68 -8.41 -36.96
CA ASN A 152 26.52 -8.56 -37.85
C ASN A 152 25.47 -9.62 -37.49
N SER A 153 24.35 -9.13 -36.93
CA SER A 153 23.12 -9.00 -37.72
C SER A 153 22.22 -7.94 -37.08
N ASP A 154 22.15 -6.78 -37.74
CA ASP A 154 21.15 -5.74 -37.53
C ASP A 154 19.77 -6.27 -37.93
N ASP A 155 18.81 -6.22 -37.00
CA ASP A 155 17.35 -6.01 -37.20
C ASP A 155 16.59 -6.40 -35.91
N GLU A 156 16.97 -5.84 -34.76
CA GLU A 156 16.10 -5.79 -33.57
C GLU A 156 15.95 -4.34 -33.12
N GLU A 157 14.69 -3.92 -32.93
CA GLU A 157 14.29 -2.59 -32.49
C GLU A 157 15.07 -2.14 -31.23
N PRO A 158 15.57 -0.88 -31.18
CA PRO A 158 16.26 -0.32 -30.01
C PRO A 158 15.46 -0.48 -28.69
N GLN A 159 14.13 -0.55 -28.81
CA GLN A 159 13.19 -0.71 -27.72
C GLN A 159 13.31 -2.05 -27.00
N LYS A 160 13.60 -3.15 -27.72
CA LYS A 160 13.76 -4.49 -27.13
C LYS A 160 15.11 -4.68 -26.42
N GLN A 161 16.14 -3.98 -26.88
CA GLN A 161 17.44 -3.98 -26.23
C GLN A 161 17.41 -3.20 -24.90
N TYR A 162 16.59 -2.14 -24.84
CA TYR A 162 16.28 -1.39 -23.62
C TYR A 162 15.39 -2.20 -22.65
N GLU A 163 14.34 -2.86 -23.14
CA GLU A 163 13.49 -3.76 -22.33
C GLU A 163 14.29 -4.88 -21.66
N ARG A 164 15.29 -5.46 -22.36
CA ARG A 164 16.20 -6.45 -21.77
C ARG A 164 17.12 -5.87 -20.69
N ALA A 165 17.60 -4.64 -20.86
CA ALA A 165 18.43 -3.97 -19.86
C ALA A 165 17.63 -3.63 -18.59
N VAL A 166 16.37 -3.20 -18.75
CA VAL A 166 15.45 -2.93 -17.63
C VAL A 166 15.06 -4.24 -16.93
N LEU A 167 14.75 -5.31 -17.66
CA LEU A 167 14.41 -6.62 -17.09
C LEU A 167 15.59 -7.31 -16.38
N ALA A 168 16.82 -7.11 -16.85
CA ALA A 168 18.01 -7.62 -16.16
C ALA A 168 18.27 -6.92 -14.82
N THR A 169 17.82 -5.66 -14.69
CA THR A 169 17.95 -4.87 -13.45
C THR A 169 16.85 -5.22 -12.44
N LEU A 170 15.66 -5.65 -12.92
CA LEU A 170 14.53 -6.08 -12.08
C LEU A 170 14.69 -7.51 -11.51
N GLY A 171 15.67 -8.28 -11.97
CA GLY A 171 15.79 -9.73 -11.69
C GLY A 171 16.85 -10.16 -10.67
N SER A 172 17.50 -9.27 -9.93
CA SER A 172 18.57 -9.66 -8.98
C SER A 172 18.50 -8.91 -7.65
N GLY A 173 17.40 -9.10 -6.93
CA GLY A 173 17.35 -8.86 -5.48
C GLY A 173 18.04 -9.97 -4.69
N SER A 174 19.33 -10.22 -4.93
CA SER A 174 20.15 -10.95 -3.96
C SER A 174 20.90 -9.92 -3.15
N GLN A 175 20.53 -9.76 -1.88
CA GLN A 175 21.30 -9.01 -0.89
C GLN A 175 22.72 -9.57 -0.85
N GLN A 176 23.64 -8.97 -1.61
CA GLN A 176 25.06 -9.17 -1.39
C GLN A 176 25.41 -8.35 -0.15
N ARG A 177 25.82 -9.04 0.92
CA ARG A 177 26.44 -8.42 2.08
C ARG A 177 27.52 -7.43 1.60
N PRO A 178 27.56 -6.20 2.12
CA PRO A 178 28.69 -5.33 1.86
C PRO A 178 29.97 -6.02 2.37
N PRO A 179 31.11 -5.86 1.66
CA PRO A 179 32.38 -6.40 2.12
C PRO A 179 32.73 -5.79 3.49
N THR A 180 33.25 -6.66 4.34
CA THR A 180 33.63 -6.45 5.73
C THR A 180 34.58 -5.26 5.95
N ASN A 181 34.20 -4.42 6.92
CA ASN A 181 35.02 -3.71 7.91
C ASN A 181 36.41 -3.20 7.49
N PHE A 182 36.51 -1.89 7.26
CA PHE A 182 37.65 -1.13 7.78
C PHE A 182 37.33 -0.70 9.21
N SER A 183 37.59 -1.60 10.17
CA SER A 183 37.74 -1.17 11.56
C SER A 183 38.99 -0.30 11.63
N VAL A 184 38.82 0.95 12.08
CA VAL A 184 39.96 1.72 12.60
C VAL A 184 40.49 0.90 13.78
N GLU A 185 41.61 0.19 13.59
CA GLU A 185 42.26 -0.51 14.69
C GLU A 185 42.59 0.52 15.77
N PRO A 186 42.05 0.39 17.00
CA PRO A 186 42.43 1.27 18.09
C PRO A 186 43.93 1.13 18.32
N SER A 187 44.62 2.22 18.69
CA SER A 187 45.96 2.09 19.24
C SER A 187 45.87 1.41 20.61
N LEU A 188 46.06 0.08 20.62
CA LEU A 188 45.82 -0.84 21.73
C LEU A 188 46.74 -0.69 22.98
N ALA A 189 47.57 0.36 23.05
CA ALA A 189 48.65 0.40 24.03
C ALA A 189 48.24 0.91 25.43
N ASP A 190 47.18 1.73 25.56
CA ASP A 190 46.88 2.47 26.81
C ASP A 190 45.39 2.49 27.25
N ASP A 191 44.48 1.77 26.59
CA ASP A 191 43.05 1.74 26.97
C ASP A 191 42.68 0.55 27.88
N GLU A 192 41.77 0.80 28.84
CA GLU A 192 41.12 -0.21 29.69
C GLU A 192 40.26 -1.15 28.84
N ILE A 193 40.31 -2.46 29.12
CA ILE A 193 39.60 -3.46 28.31
C ILE A 193 38.11 -3.47 28.69
N SER A 194 37.27 -2.88 27.84
CA SER A 194 35.80 -3.08 27.90
C SER A 194 35.37 -4.37 27.18
N TYR A 195 34.48 -5.14 27.82
CA TYR A 195 33.87 -6.33 27.24
C TYR A 195 33.04 -6.00 26.00
N ASN A 196 32.13 -5.01 26.07
CA ASN A 196 31.27 -4.66 24.93
C ASN A 196 32.05 -4.07 23.76
N ARG A 197 33.09 -3.28 24.03
CA ARG A 197 33.88 -2.63 22.98
C ARG A 197 34.87 -3.57 22.30
N HIS A 198 35.57 -4.39 23.08
CA HIS A 198 36.72 -5.14 22.59
C HIS A 198 36.47 -6.66 22.51
N ILE A 199 35.75 -7.26 23.45
CA ILE A 199 35.71 -8.71 23.61
C ILE A 199 34.47 -9.35 22.98
N ARG A 200 33.29 -8.82 23.27
CA ARG A 200 32.01 -9.32 22.74
C ARG A 200 32.00 -9.39 21.22
N PRO A 201 32.49 -8.40 20.44
CA PRO A 201 32.55 -8.52 18.98
C PRO A 201 33.41 -9.69 18.52
N ILE A 202 34.56 -9.92 19.18
CA ILE A 202 35.45 -11.05 18.87
C ILE A 202 34.72 -12.38 19.11
N LEU A 203 34.07 -12.54 20.27
CA LEU A 203 33.34 -13.76 20.61
C LEU A 203 32.09 -13.96 19.74
N SER A 204 31.36 -12.89 19.44
CA SER A 204 30.17 -12.89 18.58
C SER A 204 30.53 -13.36 17.17
N ASP A 205 31.58 -12.77 16.59
CA ASP A 205 32.02 -13.06 15.24
C ASP A 205 32.64 -14.45 15.12
N ASN A 206 33.36 -14.92 16.13
CA ASN A 206 34.17 -16.15 16.01
C ASN A 206 33.59 -17.36 16.75
N CYS A 207 32.82 -17.15 17.83
CA CYS A 207 32.50 -18.21 18.79
C CYS A 207 31.00 -18.44 19.00
N PHE A 208 30.16 -17.40 19.01
CA PHE A 208 28.73 -17.52 19.38
C PHE A 208 27.91 -18.40 18.43
N SER A 209 28.37 -18.58 17.19
CA SER A 209 27.72 -19.53 16.28
C SER A 209 27.67 -20.97 16.81
N CYS A 210 28.59 -21.36 17.70
CA CYS A 210 28.62 -22.70 18.31
C CYS A 210 28.52 -22.65 19.84
N HIS A 211 28.82 -21.51 20.46
CA HIS A 211 28.88 -21.35 21.91
C HIS A 211 28.04 -20.16 22.41
N GLY A 212 27.00 -19.78 21.67
CA GLY A 212 26.11 -18.66 21.97
C GLY A 212 24.71 -19.10 22.45
N PRO A 213 23.72 -18.19 22.37
CA PRO A 213 22.40 -18.39 22.97
C PRO A 213 21.56 -19.51 22.34
N ASP A 214 21.66 -19.78 21.05
CA ASP A 214 20.89 -20.84 20.38
C ASP A 214 21.26 -22.24 20.93
N GLU A 215 20.32 -22.90 21.60
CA GLU A 215 20.53 -24.23 22.19
C GLU A 215 20.70 -25.34 21.14
N ALA A 216 19.98 -25.25 20.02
CA ALA A 216 19.99 -26.30 19.00
C ALA A 216 21.34 -26.35 18.25
N GLY A 217 21.97 -25.19 18.04
CA GLY A 217 23.30 -25.07 17.44
C GLY A 217 24.47 -25.24 18.41
N ARG A 218 24.22 -25.37 19.73
CA ARG A 218 25.24 -25.27 20.76
C ARG A 218 26.12 -26.51 20.87
N LYS A 219 27.44 -26.34 20.74
CA LYS A 219 28.45 -27.37 20.97
C LYS A 219 28.91 -27.38 22.43
N ALA A 220 29.20 -28.58 22.95
CA ALA A 220 29.67 -28.81 24.32
C ALA A 220 28.78 -28.25 25.44
N LYS A 221 27.54 -27.83 25.13
CA LYS A 221 26.65 -27.07 26.02
C LYS A 221 27.28 -25.77 26.58
N LEU A 222 28.41 -25.33 26.01
CA LEU A 222 29.17 -24.17 26.46
C LEU A 222 28.49 -22.87 26.01
N ARG A 223 28.41 -21.90 26.91
CA ARG A 223 27.82 -20.56 26.71
C ARG A 223 28.89 -19.51 26.98
N LEU A 224 29.54 -19.02 25.93
CA LEU A 224 30.53 -17.94 26.03
C LEU A 224 29.88 -16.55 26.10
N ASP A 225 28.60 -16.45 25.79
CA ASP A 225 27.80 -15.23 25.84
C ASP A 225 27.32 -14.85 27.25
N THR A 226 27.40 -15.76 28.24
CA THR A 226 27.04 -15.49 29.63
C THR A 226 28.18 -15.82 30.60
N PRO A 227 28.34 -15.06 31.70
CA PRO A 227 29.40 -15.30 32.68
C PRO A 227 29.25 -16.67 33.35
N ASP A 228 28.04 -17.04 33.76
CA ASP A 228 27.78 -18.35 34.37
C ASP A 228 28.11 -19.48 33.41
N GLY A 229 27.75 -19.32 32.14
CA GLY A 229 28.01 -20.29 31.08
C GLY A 229 29.49 -20.52 30.77
N ALA A 230 30.32 -19.49 30.94
CA ALA A 230 31.73 -19.53 30.60
C ALA A 230 32.63 -19.86 31.80
N LYS A 231 32.24 -19.42 33.01
CA LYS A 231 33.09 -19.46 34.22
C LYS A 231 32.71 -20.55 35.22
N THR A 232 31.57 -21.23 35.05
CA THR A 232 31.10 -22.25 36.00
C THR A 232 31.07 -23.65 35.38
N GLY A 233 31.14 -24.69 36.22
CA GLY A 233 31.17 -26.10 35.80
C GLY A 233 32.40 -26.85 36.33
N GLU A 234 32.46 -28.17 36.06
CA GLU A 234 33.60 -29.01 36.46
C GLU A 234 34.89 -28.69 35.68
N SER A 235 34.75 -28.18 34.45
CA SER A 235 35.82 -27.69 33.58
C SER A 235 35.40 -26.35 32.97
N PRO A 236 35.56 -25.21 33.68
CA PRO A 236 35.16 -23.90 33.18
C PRO A 236 36.00 -23.52 31.94
N ALA A 237 35.38 -22.87 30.96
CA ALA A 237 36.10 -22.39 29.78
C ALA A 237 37.00 -21.20 30.13
N ILE A 238 36.61 -20.41 31.12
CA ILE A 238 37.34 -19.23 31.60
C ILE A 238 37.53 -19.34 33.12
N VAL A 239 38.78 -19.34 33.55
CA VAL A 239 39.18 -19.16 34.96
C VAL A 239 39.64 -17.72 35.13
N ALA A 240 38.80 -16.90 35.76
CA ALA A 240 39.05 -15.47 35.92
C ALA A 240 40.40 -15.19 36.61
N GLY A 241 41.27 -14.44 35.95
CA GLY A 241 42.60 -14.08 36.45
C GLY A 241 43.69 -15.14 36.23
N ASP A 242 43.36 -16.27 35.60
CA ASP A 242 44.31 -17.36 35.33
C ASP A 242 44.21 -17.80 33.85
N THR A 243 45.10 -17.24 33.02
CA THR A 243 45.16 -17.55 31.58
C THR A 243 45.59 -18.99 31.33
N ASP A 244 46.48 -19.55 32.15
CA ASP A 244 47.02 -20.90 31.96
C ASP A 244 45.98 -21.98 32.31
N ALA A 245 45.12 -21.70 33.29
CA ALA A 245 44.01 -22.59 33.67
C ALA A 245 42.75 -22.43 32.81
N SER A 246 42.71 -21.44 31.91
CA SER A 246 41.54 -21.14 31.07
C SER A 246 41.58 -21.92 29.75
N GLU A 247 40.64 -22.87 29.59
CA GLU A 247 40.52 -23.68 28.36
C GLU A 247 40.32 -22.80 27.11
N LEU A 248 39.60 -21.68 27.21
CA LEU A 248 39.44 -20.71 26.11
C LEU A 248 40.80 -20.27 25.56
N VAL A 249 41.73 -19.89 26.45
CA VAL A 249 43.07 -19.41 26.07
C VAL A 249 43.90 -20.56 25.47
N ALA A 250 43.85 -21.75 26.07
CA ALA A 250 44.53 -22.93 25.52
C ALA A 250 44.06 -23.25 24.09
N ARG A 251 42.75 -23.16 23.83
CA ARG A 251 42.14 -23.47 22.53
C ARG A 251 42.47 -22.44 21.44
N ILE A 252 42.48 -21.14 21.76
CA ILE A 252 42.81 -20.11 20.77
C ILE A 252 44.30 -20.06 20.42
N LEU A 253 45.17 -20.61 21.29
CA LEU A 253 46.62 -20.70 21.07
C LEU A 253 47.09 -22.03 20.49
N SER A 254 46.24 -23.07 20.50
CA SER A 254 46.61 -24.40 20.02
C SER A 254 47.05 -24.37 18.55
N GLN A 255 47.97 -25.27 18.21
CA GLN A 255 48.44 -25.50 16.84
C GLN A 255 47.90 -26.82 16.28
N ASP A 256 47.16 -27.59 17.09
CA ASP A 256 46.49 -28.82 16.66
C ASP A 256 45.16 -28.46 15.99
N GLU A 257 44.95 -28.93 14.76
CA GLU A 257 43.75 -28.65 13.98
C GLU A 257 42.47 -29.19 14.65
N ASP A 258 42.59 -30.25 15.47
CA ASP A 258 41.47 -30.85 16.20
C ASP A 258 41.15 -30.12 17.52
N GLU A 259 42.08 -29.30 18.03
CA GLU A 259 41.92 -28.59 19.29
C GLU A 259 41.73 -27.08 19.12
N ILE A 260 42.29 -26.48 18.06
CA ILE A 260 42.23 -25.04 17.82
C ILE A 260 40.79 -24.54 17.67
N MET A 261 40.50 -23.40 18.29
CA MET A 261 39.21 -22.71 18.15
C MET A 261 39.42 -21.27 17.67
N PRO A 262 38.65 -20.79 16.66
CA PRO A 262 37.67 -21.54 15.88
C PRO A 262 38.31 -22.66 15.04
N PRO A 263 37.60 -23.78 14.80
CA PRO A 263 38.16 -24.90 14.06
C PRO A 263 38.32 -24.54 12.56
N PRO A 264 39.29 -25.12 11.83
CA PRO A 264 39.58 -24.73 10.45
C PRO A 264 38.39 -24.85 9.49
N ASP A 265 37.48 -25.80 9.75
CA ASP A 265 36.25 -26.04 8.98
C ASP A 265 35.18 -24.92 9.17
N SER A 266 35.31 -24.09 10.20
CA SER A 266 34.45 -22.92 10.40
C SER A 266 34.79 -21.76 9.45
N HIS A 267 35.97 -21.80 8.81
CA HIS A 267 36.55 -20.73 8.00
C HIS A 267 36.70 -19.38 8.73
N LYS A 268 36.74 -19.41 10.06
CA LYS A 268 37.01 -18.26 10.92
C LYS A 268 38.37 -18.40 11.59
N SER A 269 39.04 -17.28 11.82
CA SER A 269 40.32 -17.25 12.51
C SER A 269 40.45 -15.97 13.34
N LEU A 270 41.12 -16.09 14.48
CA LEU A 270 41.44 -14.94 15.31
C LEU A 270 42.75 -14.32 14.83
N THR A 271 42.76 -12.99 14.72
CA THR A 271 44.01 -12.25 14.47
C THR A 271 44.89 -12.23 15.72
N PRO A 272 46.21 -12.02 15.58
CA PRO A 272 47.10 -11.90 16.74
C PRO A 272 46.67 -10.83 17.75
N ALA A 273 46.10 -9.71 17.27
CA ALA A 273 45.57 -8.65 18.14
C ALA A 273 44.33 -9.11 18.93
N GLN A 274 43.43 -9.85 18.30
CA GLN A 274 42.24 -10.42 18.96
C GLN A 274 42.61 -11.47 20.01
N ILE A 275 43.58 -12.34 19.71
CA ILE A 275 44.11 -13.31 20.67
C ILE A 275 44.66 -12.58 21.89
N ASN A 276 45.50 -11.56 21.68
CA ASN A 276 46.09 -10.79 22.77
C ASN A 276 45.02 -10.09 23.64
N LEU A 277 43.96 -9.55 23.03
CA LEU A 277 42.84 -8.96 23.76
C LEU A 277 42.12 -9.98 24.64
N LEU A 278 41.82 -11.16 24.10
CA LEU A 278 41.17 -12.25 24.85
C LEU A 278 42.05 -12.73 26.01
N GLU A 279 43.35 -12.93 25.78
CA GLU A 279 44.30 -13.32 26.83
C GLU A 279 44.37 -12.30 27.96
N ARG A 280 44.53 -11.01 27.61
CA ARG A 280 44.57 -9.92 28.59
C ARG A 280 43.28 -9.81 29.37
N TRP A 281 42.13 -9.86 28.70
CA TRP A 281 40.82 -9.81 29.35
C TRP A 281 40.64 -10.95 30.36
N VAL A 282 41.03 -12.18 29.99
CA VAL A 282 41.01 -13.32 30.92
C VAL A 282 41.92 -13.09 32.12
N GLY A 283 43.15 -12.60 31.88
CA GLY A 283 44.12 -12.26 32.93
C GLY A 283 43.66 -11.12 33.85
N GLU A 284 42.85 -10.18 33.36
CA GLU A 284 42.27 -9.07 34.13
C GLU A 284 40.99 -9.47 34.90
N GLY A 285 40.55 -10.73 34.82
CA GLY A 285 39.39 -11.26 35.57
C GLY A 285 38.17 -11.60 34.72
N ALA A 286 38.27 -11.42 33.40
CA ALA A 286 37.23 -11.70 32.41
C ALA A 286 35.88 -11.04 32.75
N GLU A 287 35.85 -9.79 33.17
CA GLU A 287 34.59 -9.12 33.53
C GLU A 287 33.62 -9.09 32.34
N TYR A 288 32.38 -9.51 32.56
CA TYR A 288 31.30 -9.49 31.56
C TYR A 288 30.45 -8.25 31.77
N GLU A 289 30.14 -7.55 30.69
CA GLU A 289 29.21 -6.42 30.67
C GLU A 289 27.91 -6.82 29.95
N ASP A 290 26.77 -6.31 30.44
CA ASP A 290 25.50 -6.37 29.70
C ASP A 290 25.61 -5.58 28.39
N HIS A 291 24.85 -5.96 27.36
CA HIS A 291 24.94 -5.30 26.07
C HIS A 291 24.49 -3.84 26.18
N TRP A 292 25.31 -2.90 25.71
CA TRP A 292 25.07 -1.45 25.83
C TRP A 292 23.67 -1.02 25.37
N ALA A 293 23.15 -1.64 24.31
CA ALA A 293 21.83 -1.30 23.76
C ALA A 293 20.64 -1.73 24.65
N PHE A 294 20.84 -2.75 25.51
CA PHE A 294 19.80 -3.29 26.40
C PHE A 294 19.87 -2.72 27.82
N MET A 295 20.95 -2.01 28.14
CA MET A 295 21.06 -1.29 29.40
C MET A 295 20.20 -0.01 29.38
N LYS A 296 19.73 0.40 30.55
CA LYS A 296 19.02 1.68 30.72
C LYS A 296 19.85 2.83 30.14
N ILE A 297 19.16 3.81 29.56
CA ILE A 297 19.82 5.03 29.05
C ILE A 297 20.32 5.85 30.24
N GLU A 298 21.63 6.08 30.29
CA GLU A 298 22.28 6.97 31.25
C GLU A 298 22.73 8.23 30.54
N LYS A 299 22.16 9.38 30.90
CA LYS A 299 22.51 10.65 30.27
C LYS A 299 23.94 11.05 30.63
N ALA A 300 24.86 10.92 29.68
CA ALA A 300 26.21 11.43 29.82
C ALA A 300 26.19 12.94 30.08
N THR A 301 26.94 13.40 31.09
CA THR A 301 27.03 14.83 31.43
C THR A 301 28.39 15.36 30.97
N PRO A 302 28.43 16.32 30.03
CA PRO A 302 29.67 16.99 29.66
C PRO A 302 30.34 17.65 30.88
N GLU A 303 31.61 17.37 31.11
CA GLU A 303 32.41 18.04 32.14
C GLU A 303 32.81 19.43 31.63
N ASP A 304 32.67 20.47 32.46
CA ASP A 304 33.08 21.84 32.14
C ASP A 304 32.61 22.34 30.76
N LEU A 305 31.32 22.16 30.45
CA LEU A 305 30.73 22.48 29.14
C LEU A 305 30.91 23.98 28.76
N ASP A 306 31.82 24.24 27.83
CA ASP A 306 31.93 25.49 27.08
C ASP A 306 31.46 25.24 25.64
N GLY A 307 30.28 25.75 25.27
CA GLY A 307 29.67 25.55 23.94
C GLY A 307 28.55 24.51 23.90
N HIS A 308 28.33 23.91 22.72
CA HIS A 308 27.22 22.99 22.47
C HIS A 308 27.54 21.56 22.94
N PRO A 309 26.62 20.84 23.63
CA PRO A 309 26.88 19.50 24.15
C PRO A 309 27.36 18.46 23.12
N ILE A 310 26.81 18.50 21.89
CA ILE A 310 27.25 17.60 20.81
C ILE A 310 28.73 17.81 20.49
N ASP A 311 29.16 19.07 20.46
CA ASP A 311 30.54 19.43 20.08
C ASP A 311 31.54 18.94 21.13
N TYR A 312 31.16 18.91 22.41
CA TYR A 312 31.97 18.32 23.47
C TYR A 312 32.28 16.84 23.20
N PHE A 313 31.27 16.02 22.90
CA PHE A 313 31.48 14.58 22.68
C PHE A 313 32.31 14.32 21.42
N VAL A 314 32.10 15.11 20.37
CA VAL A 314 32.86 15.00 19.12
C VAL A 314 34.31 15.46 19.32
N ASP A 315 34.54 16.57 20.01
CA ASP A 315 35.89 17.07 20.30
C ASP A 315 36.68 16.11 21.20
N LYS A 316 36.02 15.49 22.18
CA LYS A 316 36.59 14.44 23.02
C LYS A 316 37.11 13.28 22.17
N GLU A 317 36.32 12.81 21.21
CA GLU A 317 36.71 11.71 20.33
C GLU A 317 37.81 12.12 19.33
N LEU A 318 37.68 13.29 18.70
CA LEU A 318 38.70 13.82 17.79
C LEU A 318 40.05 14.00 18.49
N ALA A 319 40.06 14.45 19.75
CA ALA A 319 41.28 14.60 20.54
C ALA A 319 42.00 13.27 20.78
N ARG A 320 41.27 12.17 21.06
CA ARG A 320 41.86 10.81 21.15
C ARG A 320 42.57 10.43 19.86
N HIS A 321 42.02 10.84 18.74
CA HIS A 321 42.60 10.63 17.43
C HIS A 321 43.54 11.75 16.99
N SER A 322 43.97 12.71 17.82
CA SER A 322 44.83 13.82 17.38
C SER A 322 44.31 14.49 16.08
N LEU A 323 43.00 14.69 16.02
CA LEU A 323 42.28 15.41 14.98
C LEU A 323 41.59 16.62 15.60
N THR A 324 41.21 17.57 14.75
CA THR A 324 40.39 18.72 15.13
C THR A 324 39.28 18.88 14.10
N ARG A 325 38.20 19.54 14.51
CA ARG A 325 37.10 19.87 13.61
C ARG A 325 37.58 20.71 12.41
N SER A 326 36.92 20.49 11.29
CA SER A 326 37.03 21.36 10.12
C SER A 326 36.41 22.73 10.42
N PRO A 327 36.88 23.82 9.76
CA PRO A 327 36.27 25.13 9.92
C PRO A 327 34.80 25.08 9.49
N GLU A 328 34.00 26.04 9.96
CA GLU A 328 32.61 26.19 9.52
C GLU A 328 32.49 26.29 7.99
N ALA A 329 31.43 25.72 7.43
CA ALA A 329 31.12 25.85 6.01
C ALA A 329 30.89 27.32 5.64
N ASP A 330 31.13 27.69 4.38
CA ASP A 330 30.73 29.02 3.93
C ASP A 330 29.21 29.19 4.05
N PRO A 331 28.72 30.42 4.33
CA PRO A 331 27.29 30.63 4.62
C PRO A 331 26.34 30.11 3.54
N ARG A 332 26.71 30.19 2.26
CA ARG A 332 25.87 29.71 1.14
C ARG A 332 25.73 28.20 1.15
N THR A 333 26.85 27.49 1.32
CA THR A 333 26.83 26.03 1.49
C THR A 333 26.05 25.60 2.73
N LEU A 334 26.21 26.32 3.86
CA LEU A 334 25.48 25.99 5.09
C LEU A 334 23.95 26.17 4.93
N VAL A 335 23.52 27.26 4.30
CA VAL A 335 22.09 27.52 4.02
C VAL A 335 21.53 26.44 3.09
N ARG A 336 22.21 26.14 1.98
CA ARG A 336 21.75 25.07 1.07
C ARG A 336 21.60 23.72 1.78
N ARG A 337 22.58 23.39 2.63
CA ARG A 337 22.59 22.14 3.39
C ARG A 337 21.35 22.01 4.28
N VAL A 338 21.05 23.02 5.09
CA VAL A 338 19.93 22.98 6.04
C VAL A 338 18.58 23.02 5.32
N TYR A 339 18.47 23.72 4.19
CA TYR A 339 17.29 23.70 3.32
C TYR A 339 17.01 22.30 2.78
N LEU A 340 18.03 21.61 2.24
CA LEU A 340 17.87 20.26 1.73
C LEU A 340 17.51 19.26 2.82
N ASP A 341 18.13 19.37 4.01
CA ASP A 341 17.84 18.47 5.13
C ASP A 341 16.45 18.66 5.74
N LEU A 342 15.98 19.90 5.81
CA LEU A 342 14.70 20.21 6.45
C LEU A 342 13.54 20.17 5.46
N THR A 343 13.75 20.43 4.17
CA THR A 343 12.64 20.56 3.20
C THR A 343 12.78 19.65 1.98
N GLY A 344 13.95 19.09 1.73
CA GLY A 344 14.26 18.37 0.49
C GLY A 344 14.31 19.26 -0.75
N LEU A 345 14.36 20.59 -0.60
CA LEU A 345 14.45 21.55 -1.69
C LEU A 345 15.62 22.51 -1.42
N PRO A 346 16.33 22.98 -2.45
CA PRO A 346 17.34 24.02 -2.27
C PRO A 346 16.69 25.38 -1.95
N PRO A 347 17.43 26.32 -1.35
CA PRO A 347 16.97 27.70 -1.18
C PRO A 347 16.89 28.42 -2.52
N THR A 348 15.97 29.37 -2.62
CA THR A 348 15.97 30.36 -3.70
C THR A 348 17.09 31.39 -3.51
N PRO A 349 17.58 32.04 -4.59
CA PRO A 349 18.60 33.09 -4.46
C PRO A 349 18.21 34.21 -3.49
N ALA A 350 16.93 34.62 -3.47
CA ALA A 350 16.43 35.65 -2.57
C ALA A 350 16.49 35.23 -1.09
N GLU A 351 16.24 33.95 -0.78
CA GLU A 351 16.36 33.42 0.58
C GLU A 351 17.81 33.39 1.05
N ILE A 352 18.75 33.04 0.15
CA ILE A 352 20.18 33.10 0.44
C ILE A 352 20.59 34.54 0.74
N ASP A 353 20.22 35.49 -0.12
CA ASP A 353 20.58 36.90 0.04
C ASP A 353 20.00 37.46 1.35
N SER A 354 18.75 37.16 1.68
CA SER A 354 18.12 37.51 2.95
C SER A 354 18.91 37.00 4.16
N TYR A 355 19.39 35.75 4.13
CA TYR A 355 20.22 35.19 5.20
C TYR A 355 21.61 35.84 5.30
N LEU A 356 22.20 36.20 4.16
CA LEU A 356 23.51 36.85 4.11
C LEU A 356 23.45 38.30 4.63
N GLU A 357 22.36 39.00 4.35
CA GLU A 357 22.10 40.37 4.80
C GLU A 357 21.71 40.47 6.28
N ASP A 358 21.11 39.41 6.85
CA ASP A 358 20.82 39.34 8.27
C ASP A 358 22.13 39.32 9.08
N SER A 359 22.27 40.28 9.99
CA SER A 359 23.41 40.46 10.88
C SER A 359 23.11 40.05 12.33
N SER A 360 21.92 39.52 12.59
CA SER A 360 21.54 39.00 13.91
C SER A 360 22.35 37.76 14.26
N GLU A 361 22.75 37.66 15.53
CA GLU A 361 23.57 36.54 16.04
C GLU A 361 22.82 35.20 16.00
N ASP A 362 21.48 35.25 16.04
CA ASP A 362 20.58 34.10 16.04
C ASP A 362 19.99 33.76 14.66
N LYS A 363 20.45 34.40 13.58
CA LYS A 363 19.90 34.20 12.22
C LYS A 363 19.85 32.75 11.75
N TYR A 364 20.83 31.94 12.13
CA TYR A 364 20.86 30.52 11.76
C TYR A 364 19.80 29.72 12.51
N ALA A 365 19.58 30.02 13.79
CA ALA A 365 18.52 29.42 14.58
C ALA A 365 17.13 29.81 14.05
N LYS A 366 16.93 31.09 13.71
CA LYS A 366 15.69 31.57 13.08
C LYS A 366 15.42 30.85 11.76
N LEU A 367 16.43 30.68 10.91
CA LEU A 367 16.29 29.96 9.66
C LEU A 367 15.83 28.50 9.88
N ILE A 368 16.43 27.79 10.85
CA ILE A 368 16.02 26.42 11.19
C ILE A 368 14.54 26.39 11.62
N ASP A 369 14.15 27.30 12.50
CA ASP A 369 12.78 27.39 13.02
C ASP A 369 11.77 27.71 11.89
N GLU A 370 12.12 28.62 10.97
CA GLU A 370 11.32 28.94 9.78
C GLU A 370 11.16 27.75 8.83
N LEU A 371 12.23 26.99 8.59
CA LEU A 371 12.20 25.83 7.69
C LEU A 371 11.37 24.68 8.26
N MET A 372 11.49 24.39 9.56
CA MET A 372 10.67 23.36 10.22
C MET A 372 9.19 23.74 10.32
N ALA A 373 8.83 25.01 10.14
CA ALA A 373 7.44 25.46 10.08
C ALA A 373 6.81 25.29 8.69
N ARG A 374 7.60 25.00 7.63
CA ARG A 374 7.08 24.82 6.27
C ARG A 374 6.41 23.45 6.11
N PRO A 375 5.33 23.34 5.32
CA PRO A 375 4.71 22.05 5.02
C PRO A 375 5.66 21.03 4.36
N SER A 376 6.67 21.55 3.64
CA SER A 376 7.70 20.73 2.99
C SER A 376 8.61 19.99 3.98
N PHE A 377 8.63 20.38 5.26
CA PHE A 377 9.28 19.63 6.33
C PHE A 377 8.62 18.27 6.54
N GLY A 378 7.30 18.25 6.77
CA GLY A 378 6.56 17.01 6.97
C GLY A 378 6.61 16.10 5.75
N GLU A 379 6.52 16.66 4.53
CA GLU A 379 6.70 15.90 3.29
C GLU A 379 8.10 15.28 3.19
N HIS A 380 9.16 16.03 3.52
CA HIS A 380 10.52 15.51 3.47
C HIS A 380 10.77 14.45 4.53
N ARG A 381 10.28 14.63 5.76
CA ARG A 381 10.44 13.64 6.83
C ARG A 381 9.63 12.37 6.58
N ALA A 382 8.40 12.52 6.10
CA ALA A 382 7.51 11.40 5.82
C ALA A 382 8.14 10.38 4.87
N ARG A 383 8.95 10.79 3.87
CA ARG A 383 9.55 9.86 2.91
C ARG A 383 10.37 8.75 3.58
N TYR A 384 11.14 9.09 4.62
CA TYR A 384 11.96 8.16 5.39
C TYR A 384 11.08 7.22 6.21
N TRP A 385 10.05 7.79 6.84
CA TRP A 385 9.08 6.99 7.60
C TRP A 385 8.30 6.02 6.71
N LEU A 386 7.97 6.42 5.50
CA LEU A 386 7.23 5.58 4.55
C LEU A 386 8.10 4.42 4.04
N ASP A 387 9.43 4.56 3.97
CA ASP A 387 10.37 3.43 3.73
C ASP A 387 10.25 2.42 4.88
N ALA A 388 10.30 2.90 6.12
CA ALA A 388 10.17 2.08 7.33
C ALA A 388 8.79 1.41 7.43
N ALA A 389 7.72 2.11 7.06
CA ALA A 389 6.36 1.60 7.08
C ALA A 389 6.08 0.63 5.92
N ARG A 390 6.97 0.49 4.93
CA ARG A 390 6.70 -0.24 3.68
C ARG A 390 5.55 0.38 2.89
N TYR A 391 5.31 1.69 2.92
CA TYR A 391 4.15 2.28 2.21
C TYR A 391 4.25 2.02 0.69
N GLY A 392 3.15 1.54 0.10
CA GLY A 392 2.97 1.38 -1.35
C GLY A 392 1.49 1.44 -1.72
N ASP A 393 1.20 1.99 -2.90
CA ASP A 393 -0.17 2.20 -3.41
C ASP A 393 -0.80 0.91 -3.96
N THR A 394 -0.06 -0.21 -3.92
CA THR A 394 -0.51 -1.53 -4.39
C THR A 394 -0.28 -2.61 -3.33
N HIS A 395 -0.98 -3.74 -3.48
CA HIS A 395 -0.93 -4.88 -2.55
C HIS A 395 0.41 -5.63 -2.53
N GLY A 396 1.14 -5.67 -3.64
CA GLY A 396 2.37 -6.44 -3.84
C GLY A 396 2.13 -7.83 -4.46
N LEU A 397 3.20 -8.64 -4.49
CA LEU A 397 3.22 -10.03 -4.99
C LEU A 397 2.66 -10.17 -6.41
N HIS A 398 1.92 -11.26 -6.66
CA HIS A 398 1.56 -11.72 -7.99
C HIS A 398 0.71 -10.72 -8.79
N LEU A 399 -0.45 -10.30 -8.27
CA LEU A 399 -1.35 -9.42 -9.03
C LEU A 399 -1.04 -7.93 -8.82
N ASP A 400 -0.43 -7.56 -7.69
CA ASP A 400 0.00 -6.20 -7.34
C ASP A 400 -1.04 -5.11 -7.64
N ASN A 401 -2.30 -5.40 -7.32
CA ASN A 401 -3.43 -4.52 -7.60
C ASN A 401 -3.41 -3.26 -6.73
N TYR A 402 -4.00 -2.17 -7.23
CA TYR A 402 -4.20 -0.92 -6.46
C TYR A 402 -4.97 -1.14 -5.16
N ARG A 403 -4.60 -0.39 -4.12
CA ARG A 403 -5.29 -0.31 -2.82
C ARG A 403 -5.34 1.12 -2.30
N GLU A 404 -6.44 1.50 -1.66
CA GLU A 404 -6.60 2.88 -1.19
C GLU A 404 -6.04 3.07 0.23
N ILE A 405 -4.78 3.52 0.30
CA ILE A 405 -4.05 3.72 1.56
C ILE A 405 -3.37 5.10 1.67
N TRP A 406 -3.53 5.96 0.66
CA TRP A 406 -2.92 7.29 0.65
C TRP A 406 -3.33 8.21 1.84
N PRO A 407 -4.51 8.08 2.48
CA PRO A 407 -4.81 8.88 3.68
C PRO A 407 -3.81 8.64 4.83
N TYR A 408 -3.26 7.42 4.95
CA TYR A 408 -2.20 7.14 5.93
C TYR A 408 -0.91 7.91 5.61
N ARG A 409 -0.51 8.03 4.35
CA ARG A 409 0.65 8.84 3.94
C ARG A 409 0.46 10.31 4.35
N ASP A 410 -0.72 10.84 4.10
CA ASP A 410 -1.04 12.23 4.43
C ASP A 410 -1.09 12.45 5.95
N TRP A 411 -1.60 11.47 6.72
CA TRP A 411 -1.52 11.48 8.17
C TRP A 411 -0.06 11.53 8.66
N VAL A 412 0.85 10.74 8.09
CA VAL A 412 2.29 10.77 8.45
C VAL A 412 2.89 12.16 8.17
N ILE A 413 2.56 12.77 7.01
CA ILE A 413 3.04 14.12 6.64
C ILE A 413 2.55 15.15 7.67
N ASN A 414 1.27 15.12 8.00
CA ASN A 414 0.66 16.05 8.96
C ASN A 414 1.23 15.85 10.36
N ALA A 415 1.40 14.61 10.82
CA ALA A 415 1.97 14.31 12.13
C ALA A 415 3.37 14.93 12.32
N PHE A 416 4.23 14.91 11.28
CA PHE A 416 5.54 15.58 11.34
C PHE A 416 5.43 17.10 11.25
N ASN A 417 4.53 17.64 10.43
CA ASN A 417 4.30 19.09 10.33
C ASN A 417 3.79 19.68 11.65
N ASP A 418 2.87 18.99 12.31
CA ASP A 418 2.30 19.38 13.60
C ASP A 418 3.24 19.10 14.78
N ASN A 419 4.40 18.48 14.51
CA ASN A 419 5.37 18.05 15.51
C ASN A 419 4.73 17.16 16.58
N LYS A 420 3.89 16.20 16.16
CA LYS A 420 3.27 15.22 17.04
C LYS A 420 4.39 14.53 17.85
N PRO A 421 4.31 14.52 19.20
CA PRO A 421 5.28 13.82 20.03
C PRO A 421 5.48 12.39 19.56
N PHE A 422 6.74 11.94 19.45
CA PHE A 422 7.06 10.65 18.83
C PHE A 422 6.48 9.45 19.59
N ASP A 423 6.27 9.58 20.90
CA ASP A 423 5.54 8.61 21.71
C ASP A 423 4.09 8.46 21.26
N GLN A 424 3.38 9.57 21.07
CA GLN A 424 2.00 9.57 20.56
C GLN A 424 1.94 9.09 19.10
N PHE A 425 2.88 9.54 18.26
CA PHE A 425 3.02 9.06 16.88
C PHE A 425 3.22 7.54 16.80
N THR A 426 3.94 6.96 17.77
CA THR A 426 4.12 5.50 17.89
C THR A 426 2.84 4.81 18.36
N VAL A 427 2.20 5.33 19.40
CA VAL A 427 0.96 4.78 19.96
C VAL A 427 -0.16 4.76 18.93
N GLU A 428 -0.38 5.87 18.22
CA GLU A 428 -1.43 5.98 17.21
C GLU A 428 -1.20 5.00 16.03
N GLN A 429 0.04 4.82 15.59
CA GLN A 429 0.31 3.89 14.48
C GLN A 429 0.15 2.42 14.84
N LEU A 430 0.59 2.03 16.04
CA LEU A 430 0.51 0.63 16.45
C LEU A 430 -0.89 0.27 16.97
N ALA A 431 -1.62 1.23 17.56
CA ALA A 431 -2.83 0.94 18.32
C ALA A 431 -3.85 2.10 18.37
N GLY A 432 -3.85 3.02 17.42
CA GLY A 432 -4.77 4.16 17.40
C GLY A 432 -6.24 3.77 17.39
N ASP A 433 -6.59 2.60 16.82
CA ASP A 433 -7.94 2.02 16.86
C ASP A 433 -8.38 1.52 18.24
N LEU A 434 -7.43 1.34 19.17
CA LEU A 434 -7.67 0.87 20.54
C LEU A 434 -7.64 2.01 21.56
N ILE A 435 -7.39 3.24 21.13
CA ILE A 435 -7.50 4.42 21.99
C ILE A 435 -9.00 4.60 22.33
N PRO A 436 -9.37 4.78 23.62
CA PRO A 436 -10.76 5.09 23.97
C PRO A 436 -11.25 6.32 23.20
N GLU A 437 -12.41 6.19 22.55
CA GLU A 437 -12.99 7.27 21.72
C GLU A 437 -12.04 7.74 20.59
N ALA A 438 -11.31 6.79 19.98
CA ALA A 438 -10.34 7.06 18.92
C ALA A 438 -10.91 7.95 17.80
N THR A 439 -10.20 9.04 17.49
CA THR A 439 -10.54 9.95 16.39
C THR A 439 -10.28 9.30 15.03
N GLN A 440 -10.87 9.86 13.96
CA GLN A 440 -10.59 9.43 12.58
C GLN A 440 -9.09 9.40 12.27
N GLU A 441 -8.33 10.42 12.70
CA GLU A 441 -6.88 10.49 12.49
C GLU A 441 -6.13 9.37 13.22
N GLN A 442 -6.50 9.07 14.47
CA GLN A 442 -5.89 7.99 15.25
C GLN A 442 -6.18 6.63 14.61
N GLN A 443 -7.37 6.42 14.05
CA GLN A 443 -7.69 5.20 13.32
C GLN A 443 -6.92 5.12 11.99
N ILE A 444 -6.79 6.21 11.22
CA ILE A 444 -5.98 6.26 9.99
C ILE A 444 -4.52 5.91 10.26
N ALA A 445 -3.95 6.36 11.38
CA ALA A 445 -2.58 6.07 11.78
C ALA A 445 -2.26 4.56 11.79
N THR A 446 -3.25 3.74 12.12
CA THR A 446 -3.11 2.27 12.13
C THR A 446 -2.88 1.65 10.76
N GLY A 447 -2.99 2.45 9.68
CA GLY A 447 -2.55 2.10 8.33
C GLY A 447 -1.11 1.62 8.27
N PHE A 448 -0.25 1.97 9.24
CA PHE A 448 1.08 1.36 9.43
C PHE A 448 1.00 -0.18 9.44
N ASN A 449 0.07 -0.75 10.20
CA ASN A 449 -0.14 -2.20 10.30
C ASN A 449 -0.70 -2.83 9.02
N ARG A 450 -1.23 -2.00 8.10
CA ARG A 450 -1.82 -2.41 6.81
C ARG A 450 -0.88 -2.18 5.63
N CYS A 451 0.31 -1.63 5.87
CA CYS A 451 1.31 -1.44 4.83
C CYS A 451 2.05 -2.73 4.47
N ASN A 452 1.86 -3.84 5.20
CA ASN A 452 2.37 -5.15 4.79
C ASN A 452 1.85 -5.54 3.40
N VAL A 453 2.61 -6.39 2.73
CA VAL A 453 2.24 -6.95 1.44
C VAL A 453 1.14 -8.01 1.63
N THR A 454 0.15 -8.07 0.73
CA THR A 454 -0.99 -9.01 0.79
C THR A 454 -1.17 -9.78 -0.53
N THR A 455 -2.00 -10.82 -0.51
CA THR A 455 -2.31 -11.63 -1.70
C THR A 455 -3.79 -11.93 -1.86
N SER A 456 -4.17 -12.27 -3.10
CA SER A 456 -5.32 -13.09 -3.45
C SER A 456 -5.01 -14.01 -4.63
N GLU A 457 -3.79 -14.53 -4.68
CA GLU A 457 -3.36 -15.49 -5.69
C GLU A 457 -4.13 -16.82 -5.56
N GLY A 458 -4.45 -17.43 -6.70
CA GLY A 458 -5.09 -18.74 -6.71
C GLY A 458 -4.16 -19.82 -6.15
N GLY A 459 -4.61 -20.54 -5.12
CA GLY A 459 -3.83 -21.59 -4.46
C GLY A 459 -3.13 -21.13 -3.17
N ALA A 460 -3.19 -19.83 -2.83
CA ALA A 460 -2.73 -19.34 -1.54
C ALA A 460 -3.57 -19.94 -0.40
N ILE A 461 -2.92 -20.20 0.74
CA ILE A 461 -3.55 -20.74 1.95
C ILE A 461 -3.77 -19.60 2.94
N GLU A 462 -5.02 -19.35 3.31
CA GLU A 462 -5.38 -18.16 4.10
C GLU A 462 -4.68 -18.13 5.47
N GLU A 463 -4.60 -19.28 6.14
CA GLU A 463 -3.95 -19.40 7.45
C GLU A 463 -2.43 -19.13 7.37
N GLU A 464 -1.77 -19.55 6.29
CA GLU A 464 -0.35 -19.25 6.05
C GLU A 464 -0.12 -17.74 5.92
N PHE A 465 -0.99 -17.03 5.18
CA PHE A 465 -0.84 -15.59 5.00
C PHE A 465 -1.14 -14.79 6.27
N LEU A 466 -2.10 -15.23 7.10
CA LEU A 466 -2.30 -14.64 8.43
C LEU A 466 -1.03 -14.74 9.29
N VAL A 467 -0.35 -15.90 9.26
CA VAL A 467 0.95 -16.07 9.92
C VAL A 467 2.00 -15.13 9.34
N ARG A 468 2.14 -15.07 8.01
CA ARG A 468 3.10 -14.17 7.34
C ARG A 468 2.86 -12.70 7.69
N TYR A 469 1.61 -12.26 7.78
CA TYR A 469 1.27 -10.88 8.14
C TYR A 469 1.66 -10.55 9.58
N ALA A 470 1.43 -11.47 10.53
CA ALA A 470 1.86 -11.28 11.91
C ALA A 470 3.39 -11.32 12.03
N VAL A 471 4.09 -12.19 11.30
CA VAL A 471 5.57 -12.20 11.21
C VAL A 471 6.11 -10.88 10.67
N ASP A 472 5.53 -10.32 9.60
CA ASP A 472 5.92 -9.01 9.04
C ASP A 472 5.81 -7.91 10.10
N ARG A 473 4.69 -7.87 10.83
CA ARG A 473 4.45 -6.85 11.86
C ARG A 473 5.40 -6.96 13.04
N VAL A 474 5.70 -8.17 13.52
CA VAL A 474 6.69 -8.38 14.58
C VAL A 474 8.07 -7.94 14.11
N SER A 475 8.48 -8.42 12.94
CA SER A 475 9.80 -8.14 12.38
C SER A 475 9.98 -6.64 12.15
N THR A 476 8.99 -6.01 11.53
CA THR A 476 8.97 -4.57 11.32
C THR A 476 8.99 -3.81 12.62
N THR A 477 8.12 -4.13 13.57
CA THR A 477 8.04 -3.37 14.83
C THR A 477 9.37 -3.48 15.58
N SER A 478 9.99 -4.66 15.55
CA SER A 478 11.31 -4.89 16.15
C SER A 478 12.41 -4.10 15.44
N THR A 479 12.46 -4.10 14.12
CA THR A 479 13.44 -3.30 13.38
C THR A 479 13.18 -1.80 13.57
N VAL A 480 11.94 -1.32 13.42
CA VAL A 480 11.59 0.10 13.47
C VAL A 480 11.78 0.69 14.87
N TRP A 481 11.25 0.11 15.93
CA TRP A 481 11.33 0.74 17.26
C TRP A 481 12.45 0.21 18.14
N MET A 482 12.88 -1.03 17.94
CA MET A 482 13.92 -1.65 18.76
C MET A 482 15.28 -1.71 18.06
N GLY A 483 15.33 -1.55 16.74
CA GLY A 483 16.57 -1.73 15.98
C GLY A 483 17.08 -3.16 16.09
N LEU A 484 16.20 -4.17 16.11
CA LEU A 484 16.58 -5.58 16.26
C LEU A 484 16.12 -6.43 15.08
N THR A 485 16.95 -7.42 14.72
CA THR A 485 16.66 -8.41 13.68
C THR A 485 15.91 -9.62 14.26
N ALA A 486 14.64 -9.45 14.61
CA ALA A 486 13.83 -10.49 15.24
C ALA A 486 13.52 -11.72 14.36
N GLY A 487 13.70 -11.63 13.04
CA GLY A 487 13.28 -12.68 12.10
C GLY A 487 13.91 -14.06 12.34
N CYS A 488 15.15 -14.15 12.82
CA CYS A 488 15.75 -15.47 13.13
C CYS A 488 15.00 -16.20 14.25
N ALA A 489 14.42 -15.45 15.19
CA ALA A 489 13.66 -15.99 16.32
C ALA A 489 12.33 -16.65 15.91
N GLN A 490 11.93 -16.56 14.64
CA GLN A 490 10.75 -17.24 14.11
C GLN A 490 10.91 -18.77 14.14
N CYS A 491 12.13 -19.29 13.91
CA CYS A 491 12.34 -20.71 13.68
C CYS A 491 13.12 -21.42 14.81
N HIS A 492 13.94 -20.68 15.54
CA HIS A 492 14.79 -21.13 16.64
C HIS A 492 15.12 -19.94 17.55
N ASP A 493 15.71 -20.14 18.73
CA ASP A 493 16.19 -19.01 19.54
C ASP A 493 17.22 -18.19 18.76
N HIS A 494 17.19 -16.87 18.88
CA HIS A 494 18.08 -16.02 18.11
C HIS A 494 19.55 -16.39 18.36
N LYS A 495 20.34 -16.42 17.28
CA LYS A 495 21.68 -17.02 17.28
C LYS A 495 22.72 -16.23 18.09
N PHE A 496 22.51 -14.92 18.23
CA PHE A 496 23.48 -13.99 18.84
C PHE A 496 22.87 -13.17 19.98
N ASP A 497 21.71 -12.58 19.74
CA ASP A 497 20.95 -11.83 20.75
C ASP A 497 20.11 -12.69 21.70
N PRO A 498 19.81 -12.19 22.92
CA PRO A 498 19.08 -12.92 23.96
C PRO A 498 17.55 -12.98 23.72
N MET A 499 17.13 -13.12 22.46
CA MET A 499 15.73 -13.21 22.07
C MET A 499 15.35 -14.66 21.78
N THR A 500 14.43 -15.20 22.57
CA THR A 500 13.97 -16.58 22.40
C THR A 500 12.87 -16.67 21.33
N MET A 501 12.64 -17.87 20.81
CA MET A 501 11.50 -18.15 19.95
C MET A 501 10.18 -17.83 20.67
N LYS A 502 10.13 -18.07 21.99
CA LYS A 502 8.97 -17.72 22.81
C LYS A 502 8.73 -16.21 22.85
N ASP A 503 9.78 -15.40 23.04
CA ASP A 503 9.65 -13.93 23.01
C ASP A 503 9.10 -13.45 21.66
N PHE A 504 9.58 -14.02 20.54
CA PHE A 504 9.08 -13.71 19.20
C PHE A 504 7.59 -14.03 19.06
N TYR A 505 7.16 -15.23 19.46
CA TYR A 505 5.74 -15.61 19.34
C TYR A 505 4.83 -14.91 20.36
N SER A 506 5.37 -14.46 21.49
CA SER A 506 4.66 -13.55 22.40
C SER A 506 4.46 -12.16 21.79
N LEU A 507 5.44 -11.62 21.05
CA LEU A 507 5.23 -10.41 20.26
C LEU A 507 4.22 -10.66 19.11
N PHE A 508 4.31 -11.81 18.45
CA PHE A 508 3.39 -12.23 17.40
C PHE A 508 1.94 -12.24 17.87
N ALA A 509 1.68 -12.68 19.10
CA ALA A 509 0.33 -12.75 19.64
C ALA A 509 -0.39 -11.38 19.65
N PHE A 510 0.33 -10.27 19.86
CA PHE A 510 -0.26 -8.92 19.75
C PHE A 510 -0.80 -8.63 18.34
N PHE A 511 -0.10 -9.09 17.29
CA PHE A 511 -0.45 -8.79 15.90
C PHE A 511 -1.33 -9.86 15.25
N ASN A 512 -1.43 -11.04 15.86
CA ASN A 512 -2.29 -12.13 15.42
C ASN A 512 -3.78 -11.87 15.73
N ASN A 513 -4.07 -10.99 16.69
CA ASN A 513 -5.44 -10.59 17.03
C ASN A 513 -5.99 -9.53 16.06
N THR A 514 -6.21 -9.91 14.80
CA THR A 514 -6.66 -9.00 13.73
C THR A 514 -7.96 -9.46 13.06
N THR A 515 -8.80 -8.50 12.65
CA THR A 515 -9.98 -8.72 11.80
C THR A 515 -9.66 -8.74 10.30
N GLN A 516 -8.43 -8.40 9.90
CA GLN A 516 -8.00 -8.48 8.51
C GLN A 516 -8.09 -9.93 8.00
N PRO A 517 -8.72 -10.18 6.85
CA PRO A 517 -8.74 -11.50 6.22
C PRO A 517 -7.34 -11.88 5.69
N GLY A 518 -7.06 -13.18 5.56
CA GLY A 518 -5.78 -13.61 4.99
C GLY A 518 -5.66 -13.29 3.50
N MET A 519 -6.79 -13.18 2.79
CA MET A 519 -6.88 -12.81 1.37
C MET A 519 -7.44 -11.40 1.20
N ASP A 520 -6.78 -10.58 0.39
CA ASP A 520 -7.20 -9.18 0.13
C ASP A 520 -8.40 -9.03 -0.82
N GLY A 521 -8.85 -10.12 -1.43
CA GLY A 521 -9.89 -10.18 -2.46
C GLY A 521 -9.54 -9.51 -3.80
N ASN A 522 -8.27 -9.08 -4.01
CA ASN A 522 -7.89 -8.12 -5.05
C ASN A 522 -8.73 -6.82 -4.99
N ALA A 523 -9.23 -6.48 -3.80
CA ALA A 523 -10.10 -5.33 -3.59
C ALA A 523 -9.27 -4.07 -3.34
N LYS A 524 -9.70 -2.96 -3.93
CA LYS A 524 -9.18 -1.61 -3.61
C LYS A 524 -9.28 -1.35 -2.10
N ASP A 525 -10.43 -1.71 -1.51
CA ASP A 525 -10.82 -1.41 -0.13
C ASP A 525 -10.93 -2.72 0.69
N SER A 526 -9.79 -3.40 0.87
CA SER A 526 -9.77 -4.66 1.62
C SER A 526 -10.02 -4.41 3.12
N PRO A 527 -11.03 -5.05 3.75
CA PRO A 527 -11.40 -4.75 5.13
C PRO A 527 -10.31 -5.11 6.15
N PRO A 528 -10.30 -4.48 7.34
CA PRO A 528 -11.19 -3.39 7.75
C PRO A 528 -10.82 -2.05 7.06
N VAL A 529 -11.82 -1.24 6.77
CA VAL A 529 -11.65 0.08 6.15
C VAL A 529 -12.39 1.14 6.94
N LEU A 530 -11.88 2.36 6.90
CA LEU A 530 -12.50 3.54 7.48
C LEU A 530 -12.86 4.51 6.36
N ARG A 531 -14.04 5.11 6.42
CA ARG A 531 -14.37 6.24 5.56
C ARG A 531 -13.73 7.50 6.11
N VAL A 532 -12.97 8.19 5.26
CA VAL A 532 -12.22 9.40 5.58
C VAL A 532 -12.99 10.59 5.04
N TYR A 533 -13.66 11.30 5.94
CA TYR A 533 -14.31 12.57 5.65
C TYR A 533 -13.26 13.69 5.60
N ASP A 534 -13.44 14.62 4.67
CA ASP A 534 -12.59 15.80 4.47
C ASP A 534 -12.78 16.87 5.56
N SER A 535 -13.85 16.78 6.35
CA SER A 535 -14.18 17.72 7.43
C SER A 535 -15.05 17.07 8.50
N ALA A 536 -14.93 17.55 9.73
CA ALA A 536 -15.80 17.17 10.85
C ALA A 536 -17.28 17.51 10.58
N GLU A 537 -17.54 18.52 9.74
CA GLU A 537 -18.90 18.88 9.32
C GLU A 537 -19.52 17.80 8.43
N HIS A 538 -18.77 17.28 7.44
CA HIS A 538 -19.23 16.18 6.60
C HIS A 538 -19.39 14.88 7.39
N GLU A 539 -18.47 14.59 8.32
CA GLU A 539 -18.59 13.44 9.22
C GLU A 539 -19.87 13.53 10.08
N ALA A 540 -20.11 14.68 10.71
CA ALA A 540 -21.30 14.92 11.52
C ALA A 540 -22.60 14.83 10.69
N ALA A 541 -22.59 15.39 9.47
CA ALA A 541 -23.72 15.31 8.55
C ALA A 541 -24.02 13.86 8.15
N ALA A 542 -22.99 13.06 7.82
CA ALA A 542 -23.16 11.65 7.50
C ALA A 542 -23.70 10.84 8.70
N SER A 543 -23.18 11.10 9.90
CA SER A 543 -23.65 10.46 11.14
C SER A 543 -25.13 10.75 11.41
N GLU A 544 -25.54 12.02 11.28
CA GLU A 544 -26.93 12.43 11.47
C GLU A 544 -27.86 11.83 10.39
N LEU A 545 -27.43 11.79 9.13
CA LEU A 545 -28.19 11.14 8.05
C LEU A 545 -28.38 9.64 8.31
N ARG A 546 -27.35 8.93 8.76
CA ARG A 546 -27.46 7.50 9.15
C ARG A 546 -28.46 7.30 10.29
N LYS A 547 -28.45 8.16 11.29
CA LYS A 547 -29.42 8.14 12.39
C LYS A 547 -30.85 8.33 11.88
N GLN A 548 -31.08 9.32 11.03
CA GLN A 548 -32.40 9.56 10.44
C GLN A 548 -32.87 8.37 9.57
N ILE A 549 -31.98 7.76 8.80
CA ILE A 549 -32.28 6.53 8.04
C ILE A 549 -32.72 5.40 8.98
N ALA A 550 -31.99 5.19 10.09
CA ALA A 550 -32.35 4.18 11.08
C ALA A 550 -33.71 4.46 11.74
N GLU A 551 -34.02 5.72 12.06
CA GLU A 551 -35.33 6.13 12.58
C GLU A 551 -36.46 5.87 11.57
N LYS A 552 -36.26 6.18 10.28
CA LYS A 552 -37.23 5.90 9.21
C LYS A 552 -37.46 4.41 9.01
N LEU A 553 -36.40 3.59 9.13
CA LEU A 553 -36.52 2.15 9.07
C LEU A 553 -37.36 1.58 10.23
N VAL A 554 -37.19 2.09 11.45
CA VAL A 554 -38.03 1.70 12.60
C VAL A 554 -39.48 2.13 12.38
N ALA A 555 -39.70 3.34 11.85
CA ALA A 555 -41.04 3.85 11.55
C ALA A 555 -41.75 3.03 10.45
N SER A 556 -41.04 2.66 9.38
CA SER A 556 -41.62 1.89 8.27
C SER A 556 -42.10 0.52 8.74
N LYS A 557 -41.34 -0.16 9.60
CA LYS A 557 -41.74 -1.43 10.24
C LYS A 557 -43.04 -1.29 11.02
N LYS A 558 -43.15 -0.26 11.86
CA LYS A 558 -44.37 0.01 12.63
C LYS A 558 -45.57 0.21 11.71
N ILE A 559 -45.43 1.06 10.69
CA ILE A 559 -46.49 1.35 9.73
C ILE A 559 -46.94 0.09 8.97
N LEU A 560 -45.99 -0.76 8.54
CA LEU A 560 -46.29 -2.00 7.83
C LEU A 560 -47.11 -2.98 8.68
N SER A 561 -46.78 -3.06 9.97
CA SER A 561 -47.49 -3.94 10.93
C SER A 561 -48.93 -3.49 11.16
N GLU A 562 -49.16 -2.18 11.34
CA GLU A 562 -50.46 -1.58 11.70
C GLU A 562 -51.40 -1.37 10.49
N SER A 563 -50.87 -1.40 9.27
CA SER A 563 -51.63 -1.10 8.06
C SER A 563 -52.62 -2.22 7.67
N LYS A 564 -53.89 -1.83 7.46
CA LYS A 564 -54.95 -2.67 6.87
C LYS A 564 -55.02 -2.43 5.36
N PHE A 565 -54.70 -3.43 4.54
CA PHE A 565 -54.65 -3.31 3.08
C PHE A 565 -55.90 -3.90 2.42
N SER A 566 -56.46 -3.19 1.44
CA SER A 566 -57.63 -3.64 0.67
C SER A 566 -57.19 -4.33 -0.63
N GLU A 567 -57.76 -5.51 -0.91
CA GLU A 567 -57.49 -6.27 -2.15
C GLU A 567 -57.88 -5.52 -3.43
N THR A 568 -58.76 -4.52 -3.35
CA THR A 568 -59.16 -3.68 -4.49
C THR A 568 -58.02 -2.85 -5.07
N LYS A 569 -56.93 -2.61 -4.32
CA LYS A 569 -55.73 -1.90 -4.82
C LYS A 569 -54.78 -2.80 -5.63
N LEU A 570 -54.93 -4.12 -5.57
CA LEU A 570 -54.00 -5.07 -6.18
C LEU A 570 -53.91 -4.91 -7.70
N ALA A 571 -55.04 -4.66 -8.36
CA ALA A 571 -55.07 -4.39 -9.81
C ALA A 571 -54.44 -3.04 -10.20
N GLU A 572 -54.31 -2.09 -9.26
CA GLU A 572 -53.75 -0.74 -9.51
C GLU A 572 -52.22 -0.70 -9.39
N VAL A 573 -51.61 -1.67 -8.69
CA VAL A 573 -50.17 -1.72 -8.41
C VAL A 573 -49.46 -2.96 -8.95
N THR A 574 -50.19 -3.91 -9.55
CA THR A 574 -49.58 -5.06 -10.22
C THR A 574 -48.97 -4.59 -11.55
N PRO A 575 -47.63 -4.68 -11.73
CA PRO A 575 -47.01 -4.34 -13.00
C PRO A 575 -47.52 -5.26 -14.10
N GLU A 576 -47.87 -4.73 -15.27
CA GLU A 576 -48.09 -5.58 -16.44
C GLU A 576 -46.73 -6.13 -16.91
N PHE A 577 -46.43 -7.36 -16.50
CA PHE A 577 -45.21 -8.05 -16.93
C PHE A 577 -45.27 -8.37 -18.42
N THR A 578 -44.28 -7.91 -19.20
CA THR A 578 -44.07 -8.42 -20.56
C THR A 578 -43.48 -9.83 -20.49
N ASN A 579 -44.26 -10.82 -20.93
CA ASN A 579 -43.77 -12.18 -21.13
C ASN A 579 -43.23 -12.31 -22.56
N HIS A 580 -41.91 -12.44 -22.68
CA HIS A 580 -41.28 -12.84 -23.93
C HIS A 580 -41.33 -14.39 -23.98
N GLY A 581 -41.95 -14.96 -25.02
CA GLY A 581 -42.23 -16.40 -25.16
C GLY A 581 -40.99 -17.31 -25.20
N GLU A 582 -41.21 -18.60 -25.45
CA GLU A 582 -40.19 -19.68 -25.30
C GLU A 582 -38.90 -19.53 -26.12
N GLU A 583 -38.87 -18.62 -27.11
CA GLU A 583 -37.69 -18.18 -27.86
C GLU A 583 -37.64 -16.64 -27.92
N SER A 584 -36.63 -16.03 -27.31
CA SER A 584 -36.47 -14.57 -27.24
C SER A 584 -36.03 -13.99 -28.59
N VAL A 585 -36.98 -13.54 -29.41
CA VAL A 585 -36.67 -12.61 -30.50
C VAL A 585 -36.27 -11.27 -29.86
N PRO A 586 -35.16 -10.62 -30.26
CA PRO A 586 -34.81 -9.29 -29.78
C PRO A 586 -36.01 -8.35 -29.93
N THR A 587 -36.53 -7.89 -28.79
CA THR A 587 -37.73 -7.05 -28.78
C THR A 587 -37.30 -5.61 -28.61
N ASN A 588 -37.56 -4.78 -29.61
CA ASN A 588 -37.35 -3.33 -29.53
C ASN A 588 -38.54 -2.69 -28.80
N LEU A 589 -38.25 -2.05 -27.67
CA LEU A 589 -39.22 -1.39 -26.80
C LEU A 589 -39.23 0.14 -26.96
N GLY A 590 -38.46 0.70 -27.91
CA GLY A 590 -38.42 2.13 -28.24
C GLY A 590 -37.37 2.94 -27.46
N ASP A 591 -37.44 4.27 -27.62
CA ASP A 591 -36.46 5.27 -27.16
C ASP A 591 -36.73 5.80 -25.72
N GLY A 592 -37.89 5.49 -25.14
CA GLY A 592 -38.31 5.96 -23.81
C GLY A 592 -37.47 5.50 -22.61
N TYR A 593 -36.45 4.67 -22.82
CA TYR A 593 -35.59 4.09 -21.77
C TYR A 593 -34.11 4.48 -21.94
N ASN A 594 -33.89 5.58 -22.66
CA ASN A 594 -32.59 6.21 -22.86
C ASN A 594 -32.30 7.18 -21.70
N PHE A 595 -31.75 6.62 -20.62
CA PHE A 595 -31.41 7.34 -19.39
C PHE A 595 -30.15 8.19 -19.56
N SER A 596 -30.08 9.30 -18.83
CA SER A 596 -28.85 10.11 -18.71
C SER A 596 -28.00 9.70 -17.52
N LYS A 597 -26.75 10.16 -17.51
CA LYS A 597 -25.82 10.06 -16.38
C LYS A 597 -26.47 10.49 -15.07
N SER A 598 -27.22 11.59 -15.08
CA SER A 598 -27.85 12.16 -13.88
C SER A 598 -29.25 11.60 -13.57
N GLN A 599 -29.74 10.62 -14.35
CA GLN A 599 -31.08 10.09 -14.18
C GLN A 599 -31.03 8.70 -13.51
N PRO A 600 -31.58 8.56 -12.28
CA PRO A 600 -31.66 7.26 -11.64
C PRO A 600 -32.66 6.35 -12.37
N PHE A 601 -32.38 5.05 -12.40
CA PHE A 601 -33.29 4.06 -12.98
C PHE A 601 -33.10 2.68 -12.35
N THR A 602 -34.08 1.81 -12.52
CA THR A 602 -34.01 0.40 -12.08
C THR A 602 -34.47 -0.53 -13.18
N VAL A 603 -33.75 -1.63 -13.41
CA VAL A 603 -34.15 -2.70 -14.34
C VAL A 603 -34.27 -3.99 -13.55
N SER A 604 -35.47 -4.59 -13.54
CA SER A 604 -35.73 -5.85 -12.86
C SER A 604 -36.23 -6.89 -13.85
N PHE A 605 -35.73 -8.12 -13.77
CA PHE A 605 -36.12 -9.18 -14.68
C PHE A 605 -35.80 -10.56 -14.11
N ARG A 606 -36.54 -11.56 -14.58
CA ARG A 606 -36.23 -12.96 -14.34
C ARG A 606 -35.60 -13.56 -15.59
N VAL A 607 -34.54 -14.35 -15.39
CA VAL A 607 -33.84 -15.01 -16.49
C VAL A 607 -33.67 -16.49 -16.19
N ARG A 608 -33.91 -17.34 -17.19
CA ARG A 608 -33.39 -18.70 -17.20
C ARG A 608 -32.01 -18.66 -17.81
N LEU A 609 -31.02 -18.98 -16.98
CA LEU A 609 -29.62 -18.90 -17.35
C LEU A 609 -29.27 -19.89 -18.47
N PRO A 610 -28.39 -19.51 -19.42
CA PRO A 610 -27.89 -20.43 -20.44
C PRO A 610 -27.36 -21.74 -19.84
N THR A 611 -27.53 -22.85 -20.55
CA THR A 611 -27.04 -24.17 -20.12
C THR A 611 -25.57 -24.41 -20.48
N THR A 612 -24.97 -23.53 -21.27
CA THR A 612 -23.57 -23.53 -21.68
C THR A 612 -22.94 -22.18 -21.36
N ASP A 613 -21.65 -22.17 -21.08
CA ASP A 613 -20.90 -20.93 -20.87
C ASP A 613 -20.81 -20.12 -22.17
N GLY A 614 -20.82 -18.80 -22.04
CA GLY A 614 -20.75 -17.86 -23.16
C GLY A 614 -21.37 -16.52 -22.81
N ARG A 615 -21.32 -15.60 -23.78
CA ARG A 615 -21.82 -14.24 -23.63
C ARG A 615 -23.21 -14.09 -24.26
N THR A 616 -24.11 -13.35 -23.62
CA THR A 616 -25.40 -12.99 -24.27
C THR A 616 -25.95 -11.67 -23.71
N ILE A 617 -26.63 -10.89 -24.55
CA ILE A 617 -27.20 -9.60 -24.17
C ILE A 617 -28.56 -9.83 -23.53
N LEU A 618 -28.72 -9.35 -22.29
CA LEU A 618 -29.97 -9.43 -21.56
C LEU A 618 -30.86 -8.23 -21.89
N ALA A 619 -30.30 -7.02 -21.78
CA ALA A 619 -30.98 -5.78 -22.17
C ALA A 619 -29.94 -4.73 -22.59
N GLN A 620 -30.24 -3.88 -23.56
CA GLN A 620 -29.36 -2.76 -23.90
C GLN A 620 -30.14 -1.59 -24.50
N ALA A 621 -29.72 -0.37 -24.21
CA ALA A 621 -30.06 0.83 -24.96
C ALA A 621 -28.75 1.52 -25.32
N VAL A 622 -28.21 1.20 -26.49
CA VAL A 622 -26.92 1.71 -26.98
C VAL A 622 -27.08 2.23 -28.40
N ASP A 623 -26.25 3.21 -28.76
CA ASP A 623 -26.15 3.78 -30.11
C ASP A 623 -24.92 3.20 -30.84
N PRO A 624 -25.10 2.26 -31.79
CA PRO A 624 -24.00 1.64 -32.52
C PRO A 624 -23.22 2.63 -33.40
N GLU A 625 -23.84 3.71 -33.85
CA GLU A 625 -23.20 4.73 -34.69
C GLU A 625 -22.34 5.69 -33.86
N ASN A 626 -22.63 5.80 -32.56
CA ASN A 626 -21.89 6.61 -31.61
C ASN A 626 -21.09 5.74 -30.61
N LYS A 627 -20.24 4.85 -31.13
CA LYS A 627 -19.34 4.00 -30.34
C LYS A 627 -20.04 3.26 -29.18
N ASN A 628 -21.27 2.77 -29.42
CA ASN A 628 -22.11 2.09 -28.43
C ASN A 628 -22.45 2.91 -27.17
N ARG A 629 -22.45 4.25 -27.26
CA ARG A 629 -22.86 5.12 -26.14
C ARG A 629 -24.26 4.74 -25.65
N GLY A 630 -24.44 4.61 -24.33
CA GLY A 630 -25.68 4.15 -23.72
C GLY A 630 -25.46 3.24 -22.51
N TRP A 631 -26.37 2.30 -22.26
CA TRP A 631 -26.22 1.30 -21.20
C TRP A 631 -26.56 -0.11 -21.68
N ARG A 632 -25.93 -1.13 -21.08
CA ARG A 632 -26.25 -2.53 -21.38
C ARG A 632 -26.04 -3.47 -20.20
N ILE A 633 -26.83 -4.53 -20.17
CA ILE A 633 -26.79 -5.64 -19.23
C ILE A 633 -26.58 -6.92 -20.03
N TYR A 634 -25.54 -7.67 -19.71
CA TYR A 634 -25.24 -8.92 -20.38
C TYR A 634 -24.79 -10.00 -19.40
N TRP A 635 -24.86 -11.23 -19.87
CA TRP A 635 -24.39 -12.42 -19.19
C TRP A 635 -22.98 -12.76 -19.68
N GLU A 636 -22.04 -13.00 -18.77
CA GLU A 636 -20.66 -13.45 -19.04
C GLU A 636 -20.12 -14.14 -17.78
N ASP A 637 -19.22 -15.12 -17.92
CA ASP A 637 -18.58 -15.84 -16.79
C ASP A 637 -19.52 -16.41 -15.72
N ARG A 638 -20.74 -16.78 -16.11
CA ARG A 638 -21.81 -17.26 -15.22
C ARG A 638 -22.35 -16.21 -14.23
N GLY A 639 -22.29 -14.92 -14.59
CA GLY A 639 -22.89 -13.82 -13.85
C GLY A 639 -23.45 -12.72 -14.77
N ILE A 640 -24.15 -11.75 -14.18
CA ILE A 640 -24.58 -10.54 -14.92
C ILE A 640 -23.53 -9.44 -14.78
N LEU A 641 -23.35 -8.68 -15.87
CA LEU A 641 -22.52 -7.49 -15.93
C LEU A 641 -23.34 -6.34 -16.51
N VAL A 642 -23.09 -5.15 -15.98
CA VAL A 642 -23.75 -3.90 -16.34
C VAL A 642 -22.68 -2.94 -16.82
N GLU A 643 -22.96 -2.26 -17.93
CA GLU A 643 -22.13 -1.21 -18.49
C GLU A 643 -22.90 0.09 -18.68
N LEU A 644 -22.33 1.20 -18.21
CA LEU A 644 -22.72 2.56 -18.57
C LEU A 644 -21.62 3.13 -19.48
N ILE A 645 -21.94 3.42 -20.73
CA ILE A 645 -20.97 3.63 -21.81
C ILE A 645 -21.02 5.08 -22.28
N GLU A 646 -19.98 5.84 -21.97
CA GLU A 646 -19.76 7.18 -22.54
C GLU A 646 -19.11 7.07 -23.93
N GLU A 647 -18.12 6.19 -24.06
CA GLU A 647 -17.43 5.84 -25.30
C GLU A 647 -16.83 4.43 -25.22
N TYR A 648 -17.32 3.46 -25.99
CA TYR A 648 -16.73 2.12 -25.99
C TYR A 648 -15.45 2.04 -26.87
N PRO A 649 -14.38 1.33 -26.44
CA PRO A 649 -14.16 0.70 -25.12
C PRO A 649 -13.45 1.64 -24.12
N ASN A 650 -13.12 2.86 -24.52
CA ASN A 650 -12.18 3.74 -23.83
C ASN A 650 -12.73 4.33 -22.52
N ARG A 651 -14.05 4.53 -22.42
CA ARG A 651 -14.68 5.23 -21.30
C ARG A 651 -16.07 4.70 -21.00
N LEU A 652 -16.15 3.83 -20.00
CA LEU A 652 -17.40 3.25 -19.50
C LEU A 652 -17.24 2.89 -18.03
N LEU A 653 -18.33 2.58 -17.34
CA LEU A 653 -18.32 1.93 -16.03
C LEU A 653 -18.80 0.49 -16.22
N LYS A 654 -18.02 -0.51 -15.78
CA LYS A 654 -18.37 -1.94 -15.91
C LYS A 654 -18.41 -2.61 -14.53
N ARG A 655 -19.61 -3.04 -14.11
CA ARG A 655 -19.82 -3.70 -12.82
C ARG A 655 -20.49 -5.05 -12.99
N GLY A 656 -19.96 -6.08 -12.34
CA GLY A 656 -20.49 -7.44 -12.46
C GLY A 656 -20.54 -8.19 -11.13
N ILE A 657 -21.49 -9.13 -11.00
CA ILE A 657 -21.59 -9.97 -9.80
C ILE A 657 -20.39 -10.93 -9.73
N THR A 658 -19.78 -11.09 -8.55
CA THR A 658 -18.64 -12.02 -8.34
C THR A 658 -19.09 -13.48 -8.23
N ARG A 659 -20.30 -13.71 -7.69
CA ARG A 659 -20.91 -15.03 -7.57
C ARG A 659 -21.20 -15.63 -8.95
N ARG A 660 -20.75 -16.88 -9.15
CA ARG A 660 -21.10 -17.69 -10.33
C ARG A 660 -22.39 -18.47 -10.09
N PHE A 661 -23.39 -18.32 -10.95
CA PHE A 661 -24.66 -19.04 -10.85
C PHE A 661 -24.63 -20.35 -11.65
N ARG A 662 -25.49 -21.30 -11.25
CA ARG A 662 -25.59 -22.61 -11.91
C ARG A 662 -26.27 -22.47 -13.28
N PRO A 663 -25.68 -23.00 -14.37
CA PRO A 663 -26.32 -23.04 -15.69
C PRO A 663 -27.74 -23.62 -15.64
N GLY A 664 -28.66 -23.08 -16.45
CA GLY A 664 -30.05 -23.53 -16.53
C GLY A 664 -30.96 -23.13 -15.35
N SER A 665 -30.43 -22.53 -14.28
CA SER A 665 -31.23 -22.06 -13.15
C SER A 665 -32.06 -20.81 -13.50
N HIS A 666 -33.17 -20.62 -12.78
CA HIS A 666 -34.01 -19.42 -12.91
C HIS A 666 -33.66 -18.46 -11.79
N VAL A 667 -33.27 -17.24 -12.13
CA VAL A 667 -32.84 -16.23 -11.17
C VAL A 667 -33.55 -14.91 -11.47
N HIS A 668 -34.03 -14.25 -10.42
CA HIS A 668 -34.51 -12.87 -10.50
C HIS A 668 -33.33 -11.92 -10.24
N PHE A 669 -33.08 -11.01 -11.17
CA PHE A 669 -32.07 -9.98 -11.03
C PHE A 669 -32.72 -8.60 -10.99
N THR A 670 -32.12 -7.71 -10.21
CA THR A 670 -32.46 -6.29 -10.21
C THR A 670 -31.17 -5.48 -10.27
N VAL A 671 -31.14 -4.50 -11.16
CA VAL A 671 -30.06 -3.54 -11.35
C VAL A 671 -30.61 -2.16 -11.00
N THR A 672 -30.05 -1.49 -10.01
CA THR A 672 -30.40 -0.11 -9.67
C THR A 672 -29.25 0.82 -10.02
N TYR A 673 -29.56 2.00 -10.52
CA TYR A 673 -28.63 3.10 -10.74
C TYR A 673 -29.15 4.37 -10.08
N ASP A 674 -28.30 5.07 -9.35
CA ASP A 674 -28.66 6.25 -8.54
C ASP A 674 -28.53 7.60 -9.26
N GLY A 675 -27.99 7.64 -10.48
CA GLY A 675 -27.77 8.89 -11.21
C GLY A 675 -26.47 9.61 -10.85
N SER A 676 -25.57 9.01 -10.06
CA SER A 676 -24.32 9.64 -9.62
C SER A 676 -23.31 9.83 -10.76
N GLY A 677 -23.38 9.00 -11.79
CA GLY A 677 -22.30 8.87 -12.78
C GLY A 677 -21.12 8.08 -12.28
N ASN A 678 -21.21 7.49 -11.08
CA ASN A 678 -20.15 6.73 -10.44
C ASN A 678 -20.42 5.23 -10.53
N GLY A 679 -19.35 4.44 -10.57
CA GLY A 679 -19.44 2.99 -10.56
C GLY A 679 -20.18 2.45 -9.33
N ASP A 680 -20.02 3.12 -8.19
CA ASP A 680 -20.70 2.80 -6.94
C ASP A 680 -22.21 2.96 -6.98
N GLY A 681 -22.70 3.83 -7.85
CA GLY A 681 -24.12 4.04 -8.08
C GLY A 681 -24.85 2.85 -8.69
N ILE A 682 -24.13 1.90 -9.30
CA ILE A 682 -24.69 0.68 -9.89
C ILE A 682 -24.77 -0.42 -8.82
N ARG A 683 -25.95 -0.86 -8.40
CA ARG A 683 -26.10 -1.98 -7.46
C ARG A 683 -26.80 -3.16 -8.11
N LEU A 684 -26.30 -4.36 -7.82
CA LEU A 684 -26.73 -5.61 -8.43
C LEU A 684 -27.32 -6.53 -7.37
N PHE A 685 -28.54 -6.99 -7.60
CA PHE A 685 -29.28 -7.84 -6.68
C PHE A 685 -29.65 -9.15 -7.35
N SER A 686 -29.65 -10.24 -6.59
CA SER A 686 -30.18 -11.53 -7.02
C SER A 686 -31.13 -12.08 -5.96
N GLY A 687 -32.35 -12.44 -6.38
CA GLY A 687 -33.40 -12.90 -5.46
C GLY A 687 -33.73 -11.90 -4.35
N GLY A 688 -33.63 -10.59 -4.64
CA GLY A 688 -33.92 -9.52 -3.68
C GLY A 688 -32.72 -9.12 -2.81
N LYS A 689 -31.64 -9.91 -2.82
CA LYS A 689 -30.46 -9.66 -1.98
C LYS A 689 -29.34 -9.01 -2.76
N TYR A 690 -28.72 -7.98 -2.19
CA TYR A 690 -27.53 -7.35 -2.74
C TYR A 690 -26.43 -8.39 -2.97
N GLN A 691 -25.71 -8.27 -4.07
CA GLN A 691 -24.60 -9.15 -4.42
C GLN A 691 -23.29 -8.38 -4.42
N SER A 692 -22.26 -8.96 -3.81
CA SER A 692 -20.89 -8.50 -3.99
C SER A 692 -20.57 -8.45 -5.48
N SER A 693 -19.97 -7.35 -5.90
CA SER A 693 -19.71 -7.06 -7.30
C SER A 693 -18.28 -6.56 -7.48
N ARG A 694 -17.71 -6.80 -8.65
CA ARG A 694 -16.37 -6.39 -9.04
C ARG A 694 -16.44 -5.32 -10.13
N PHE A 695 -15.55 -4.35 -10.04
CA PHE A 695 -15.22 -3.47 -11.17
C PHE A 695 -14.36 -4.25 -12.14
N THR A 696 -14.76 -4.26 -13.41
CA THR A 696 -14.04 -4.98 -14.47
C THR A 696 -13.32 -4.05 -15.43
N ASN A 697 -13.49 -2.74 -15.27
CA ASN A 697 -12.56 -1.71 -15.71
C ASN A 697 -12.35 -0.73 -14.53
N GLN A 698 -11.11 -0.54 -14.10
CA GLN A 698 -10.80 0.16 -12.83
C GLN A 698 -10.12 1.51 -13.05
N TRP A 699 -10.20 2.04 -14.26
CA TRP A 699 -9.49 3.25 -14.66
C TRP A 699 -10.22 4.54 -14.24
N PHE A 700 -11.54 4.48 -14.06
CA PHE A 700 -12.37 5.62 -13.74
C PHE A 700 -13.46 5.23 -12.74
N ASP A 701 -13.52 5.96 -11.62
CA ASP A 701 -14.58 5.79 -10.62
C ASP A 701 -15.90 6.48 -11.05
N SER A 702 -15.81 7.39 -12.03
CA SER A 702 -16.92 8.18 -12.55
C SER A 702 -16.82 8.45 -14.06
N LEU A 703 -17.97 8.61 -14.74
CA LEU A 703 -18.04 9.15 -16.10
C LEU A 703 -17.84 10.67 -16.07
N GLU A 704 -17.18 11.27 -17.06
CA GLU A 704 -17.11 12.74 -17.14
C GLU A 704 -18.37 13.28 -17.81
N ASN A 705 -18.75 12.68 -18.93
CA ASN A 705 -19.86 13.14 -19.76
C ASN A 705 -21.07 12.21 -19.67
N ASP A 706 -22.18 12.65 -20.26
CA ASP A 706 -23.42 11.88 -20.30
C ASP A 706 -23.28 10.64 -21.21
N PHE A 707 -23.90 9.52 -20.82
CA PHE A 707 -23.99 8.30 -21.63
C PHE A 707 -25.29 8.23 -22.45
N LYS A 708 -26.20 9.20 -22.32
CA LYS A 708 -27.42 9.27 -23.14
C LYS A 708 -27.08 9.46 -24.63
N SER A 709 -27.80 8.77 -25.53
CA SER A 709 -27.74 9.04 -26.98
C SER A 709 -29.11 9.01 -27.62
N GLU A 710 -29.47 10.03 -28.42
CA GLU A 710 -30.81 10.17 -29.02
C GLU A 710 -31.22 8.97 -29.91
N ASN A 711 -30.27 8.19 -30.42
CA ASN A 711 -30.53 7.01 -31.26
C ASN A 711 -30.53 5.67 -30.50
N ALA A 712 -30.41 5.68 -29.17
CA ALA A 712 -30.41 4.47 -28.36
C ALA A 712 -31.84 3.96 -28.09
N ASN A 713 -32.17 2.81 -28.66
CA ASN A 713 -33.44 2.11 -28.40
C ASN A 713 -33.23 0.94 -27.45
N LEU A 714 -34.17 0.71 -26.53
CA LEU A 714 -34.13 -0.45 -25.63
C LEU A 714 -34.43 -1.73 -26.39
N LEU A 715 -33.46 -2.64 -26.38
CA LEU A 715 -33.54 -4.00 -26.89
C LEU A 715 -33.49 -4.97 -25.72
N VAL A 716 -34.50 -5.82 -25.57
CA VAL A 716 -34.54 -6.89 -24.57
C VAL A 716 -34.34 -8.24 -25.25
N GLY A 717 -33.37 -8.99 -24.76
CA GLY A 717 -32.88 -10.23 -25.38
C GLY A 717 -32.08 -9.94 -26.65
N GLY A 718 -30.93 -10.60 -26.79
CA GLY A 718 -30.08 -10.45 -27.97
C GLY A 718 -29.21 -11.67 -28.19
N LYS A 719 -29.26 -12.23 -29.40
CA LYS A 719 -28.37 -13.32 -29.80
C LYS A 719 -26.95 -12.78 -29.92
N ASP A 720 -26.04 -13.32 -29.13
CA ASP A 720 -24.61 -13.04 -29.33
C ASP A 720 -24.15 -13.66 -30.66
N PRO A 721 -23.53 -12.90 -31.58
CA PRO A 721 -23.16 -13.39 -32.89
C PRO A 721 -22.12 -14.52 -32.87
N GLN A 722 -21.29 -14.59 -31.81
CA GLN A 722 -20.18 -15.53 -31.70
C GLN A 722 -20.60 -16.85 -31.05
N THR A 723 -21.40 -16.78 -29.99
CA THR A 723 -21.81 -17.95 -29.19
C THR A 723 -23.22 -18.44 -29.54
N GLY A 724 -24.03 -17.60 -30.17
CA GLY A 724 -25.39 -17.93 -30.59
C GLY A 724 -26.39 -18.12 -29.45
N LEU A 725 -26.04 -17.71 -28.23
CA LEU A 725 -26.85 -17.91 -27.02
C LEU A 725 -28.02 -16.93 -26.94
N ASN A 726 -29.22 -17.47 -26.68
CA ASN A 726 -30.45 -16.69 -26.44
C ASN A 726 -30.88 -16.81 -24.97
N PRO A 727 -30.99 -15.69 -24.23
CA PRO A 727 -31.44 -15.70 -22.84
C PRO A 727 -32.97 -15.73 -22.79
N ARG A 728 -33.55 -16.55 -21.90
CA ARG A 728 -35.00 -16.50 -21.68
C ARG A 728 -35.29 -15.51 -20.57
N ILE A 729 -35.83 -14.36 -20.94
CA ILE A 729 -36.16 -13.26 -20.02
C ILE A 729 -37.66 -13.18 -19.86
N THR A 730 -38.12 -13.26 -18.62
CA THR A 730 -39.50 -13.06 -18.23
C THR A 730 -39.56 -11.95 -17.19
N GLU A 731 -40.73 -11.37 -16.97
CA GLU A 731 -40.94 -10.41 -15.88
C GLU A 731 -40.07 -9.15 -15.98
N PHE A 732 -39.79 -8.67 -17.21
CA PHE A 732 -38.93 -7.52 -17.43
C PHE A 732 -39.67 -6.21 -17.11
N ILE A 733 -39.12 -5.41 -16.21
CA ILE A 733 -39.66 -4.12 -15.78
C ILE A 733 -38.54 -3.09 -15.71
N VAL A 734 -38.83 -1.86 -16.13
CA VAL A 734 -37.96 -0.70 -15.96
C VAL A 734 -38.69 0.36 -15.13
N PHE A 735 -38.01 0.93 -14.15
CA PHE A 735 -38.44 2.07 -13.37
C PHE A 735 -37.57 3.28 -13.74
N ASP A 736 -38.18 4.45 -13.91
CA ASP A 736 -37.52 5.74 -14.14
C ASP A 736 -37.00 6.39 -12.85
N ARG A 737 -36.79 5.57 -11.81
CA ARG A 737 -36.21 5.92 -10.52
C ARG A 737 -35.38 4.77 -9.97
N ARG A 738 -34.55 5.08 -8.98
CA ARG A 738 -33.89 4.09 -8.13
C ARG A 738 -34.94 3.46 -7.20
N LEU A 739 -35.02 2.13 -7.17
CA LEU A 739 -35.69 1.40 -6.10
C LEU A 739 -34.75 1.28 -4.89
N SER A 740 -35.29 1.44 -3.69
CA SER A 740 -34.60 1.14 -2.42
C SER A 740 -34.39 -0.37 -2.26
N ASP A 741 -33.47 -0.77 -1.37
CA ASP A 741 -33.17 -2.19 -1.13
C ASP A 741 -34.42 -2.97 -0.67
N VAL A 742 -35.26 -2.34 0.16
CA VAL A 742 -36.55 -2.89 0.62
C VAL A 742 -37.52 -3.09 -0.54
N GLU A 743 -37.56 -2.15 -1.49
CA GLU A 743 -38.39 -2.26 -2.69
C GLU A 743 -37.90 -3.40 -3.60
N VAL A 744 -36.59 -3.54 -3.76
CA VAL A 744 -35.97 -4.62 -4.54
C VAL A 744 -36.26 -5.99 -3.93
N GLU A 745 -36.12 -6.13 -2.60
CA GLU A 745 -36.43 -7.36 -1.89
C GLU A 745 -37.91 -7.72 -2.00
N THR A 746 -38.79 -6.75 -1.77
CA THR A 746 -40.24 -6.94 -1.89
C THR A 746 -40.62 -7.36 -3.31
N LEU A 747 -40.02 -6.74 -4.33
CA LEU A 747 -40.25 -7.07 -5.74
C LEU A 747 -39.80 -8.50 -6.06
N ALA A 748 -38.65 -8.93 -5.54
CA ALA A 748 -38.15 -10.29 -5.74
C ALA A 748 -39.01 -11.34 -5.02
N LEU A 749 -39.49 -11.05 -3.81
CA LEU A 749 -40.42 -11.92 -3.07
C LEU A 749 -41.75 -12.09 -3.81
N TYR A 750 -42.24 -11.01 -4.42
CA TYR A 750 -43.42 -11.05 -5.27
C TYR A 750 -43.18 -11.86 -6.56
N SER A 751 -42.07 -11.61 -7.25
CA SER A 751 -41.63 -12.39 -8.44
C SER A 751 -41.53 -13.90 -8.16
N ALA A 752 -41.08 -14.28 -6.95
CA ALA A 752 -40.99 -15.68 -6.55
C ALA A 752 -42.36 -16.40 -6.50
N ASN A 753 -43.47 -15.66 -6.31
CA ASN A 753 -44.83 -16.20 -6.16
C ASN A 753 -45.83 -15.59 -7.15
N LEU A 754 -45.37 -15.21 -8.34
CA LEU A 754 -46.23 -14.70 -9.42
C LEU A 754 -47.44 -15.59 -9.70
N GLY A 755 -48.61 -14.97 -9.82
CA GLY A 755 -49.90 -15.66 -9.94
C GLY A 755 -50.63 -15.82 -8.60
N VAL A 756 -50.00 -15.50 -7.47
CA VAL A 756 -50.65 -15.46 -6.14
C VAL A 756 -51.83 -14.48 -6.12
N GLU A 757 -51.74 -13.38 -6.87
CA GLU A 757 -52.80 -12.39 -7.04
C GLU A 757 -54.06 -12.98 -7.69
N LYS A 758 -53.90 -14.03 -8.51
CA LYS A 758 -54.98 -14.73 -9.21
C LYS A 758 -55.62 -15.85 -8.38
N LYS A 759 -54.99 -16.27 -7.28
CA LYS A 759 -55.58 -17.23 -6.34
C LYS A 759 -56.69 -16.54 -5.54
N GLU A 760 -57.77 -17.27 -5.24
CA GLU A 760 -58.81 -16.80 -4.31
C GLU A 760 -58.20 -16.52 -2.92
N ALA A 761 -58.60 -15.42 -2.28
CA ALA A 761 -58.01 -14.93 -1.03
C ALA A 761 -57.96 -15.98 0.10
N GLU A 762 -59.01 -16.80 0.19
CA GLU A 762 -59.17 -17.88 1.17
C GLU A 762 -58.25 -19.07 0.93
N LYS A 763 -57.72 -19.21 -0.29
CA LYS A 763 -56.83 -20.31 -0.71
C LYS A 763 -55.34 -19.95 -0.67
N ARG A 764 -55.01 -18.70 -0.32
CA ARG A 764 -53.62 -18.24 -0.14
C ARG A 764 -53.12 -18.67 1.23
N SER A 765 -51.89 -19.18 1.29
CA SER A 765 -51.17 -19.42 2.53
C SER A 765 -50.86 -18.10 3.26
N GLU A 766 -50.61 -18.14 4.57
CA GLU A 766 -50.24 -16.92 5.32
C GLU A 766 -49.00 -16.23 4.76
N LYS A 767 -48.00 -17.01 4.34
CA LYS A 767 -46.81 -16.50 3.65
C LYS A 767 -47.16 -15.73 2.38
N GLU A 768 -48.08 -16.25 1.57
CA GLU A 768 -48.56 -15.59 0.35
C GLU A 768 -49.34 -14.31 0.65
N LYS A 769 -50.15 -14.29 1.72
CA LYS A 769 -50.89 -13.09 2.16
C LYS A 769 -49.93 -11.99 2.64
N GLN A 770 -48.92 -12.34 3.41
CA GLN A 770 -47.92 -11.40 3.92
C GLN A 770 -47.03 -10.83 2.82
N GLN A 771 -46.61 -11.66 1.87
CA GLN A 771 -45.86 -11.18 0.69
C GLN A 771 -46.69 -10.21 -0.14
N LEU A 772 -47.98 -10.50 -0.35
CA LEU A 772 -48.89 -9.60 -1.04
C LEU A 772 -49.11 -8.31 -0.24
N LYS A 773 -49.20 -8.40 1.09
CA LYS A 773 -49.29 -7.25 2.00
C LYS A 773 -48.07 -6.35 1.88
N ALA A 774 -46.86 -6.91 1.94
CA ALA A 774 -45.61 -6.18 1.78
C ALA A 774 -45.52 -5.54 0.39
N PHE A 775 -45.83 -6.29 -0.67
CA PHE A 775 -45.86 -5.77 -2.04
C PHE A 775 -46.85 -4.60 -2.22
N LEU A 776 -48.08 -4.76 -1.72
CA LEU A 776 -49.08 -3.71 -1.72
C LEU A 776 -48.62 -2.50 -0.92
N ALA A 777 -48.02 -2.69 0.26
CA ALA A 777 -47.55 -1.59 1.09
C ALA A 777 -46.47 -0.77 0.39
N THR A 778 -45.50 -1.46 -0.19
CA THR A 778 -44.33 -0.88 -0.86
C THR A 778 -44.72 -0.10 -2.13
N PHE A 779 -45.63 -0.65 -2.93
CA PHE A 779 -45.97 -0.08 -4.24
C PHE A 779 -47.31 0.69 -4.28
N SER A 780 -48.11 0.69 -3.21
CA SER A 780 -49.33 1.52 -3.10
C SER A 780 -49.08 2.81 -2.35
N LYS A 781 -49.80 3.87 -2.75
CA LYS A 781 -49.84 5.14 -2.02
C LYS A 781 -50.33 4.94 -0.59
N GLY A 782 -49.54 5.44 0.36
CA GLY A 782 -49.83 5.46 1.77
C GLY A 782 -48.58 5.71 2.63
N PRO A 783 -48.74 5.77 3.96
CA PRO A 783 -47.67 6.18 4.89
C PRO A 783 -46.40 5.30 4.82
N TYR A 784 -46.55 4.02 4.45
CA TYR A 784 -45.41 3.11 4.30
C TYR A 784 -44.53 3.51 3.12
N GLN A 785 -45.15 3.70 1.95
CA GLN A 785 -44.46 4.16 0.74
C GLN A 785 -43.81 5.53 0.97
N ASP A 786 -44.50 6.47 1.63
CA ASP A 786 -43.94 7.79 1.96
C ASP A 786 -42.68 7.66 2.84
N THR A 787 -42.72 6.80 3.85
CA THR A 787 -41.56 6.56 4.74
C THR A 787 -40.39 5.91 4.00
N ILE A 788 -40.66 4.96 3.11
CA ILE A 788 -39.61 4.33 2.27
C ILE A 788 -39.00 5.33 1.29
N HIS A 789 -39.79 6.23 0.72
CA HIS A 789 -39.27 7.30 -0.14
C HIS A 789 -38.42 8.30 0.65
N GLU A 790 -38.87 8.75 1.82
CA GLU A 790 -38.06 9.63 2.69
C GLU A 790 -36.73 8.96 3.08
N MET A 791 -36.75 7.67 3.39
CA MET A 791 -35.54 6.90 3.68
C MET A 791 -34.60 6.84 2.46
N ALA A 792 -35.13 6.63 1.24
CA ALA A 792 -34.35 6.64 0.01
C ALA A 792 -33.76 8.04 -0.32
N GLU A 793 -34.47 9.12 0.01
CA GLU A 793 -33.94 10.49 -0.11
C GLU A 793 -32.78 10.73 0.86
N LEU A 794 -32.90 10.27 2.12
CA LEU A 794 -31.83 10.35 3.11
C LEU A 794 -30.62 9.51 2.70
N GLU A 795 -30.82 8.30 2.17
CA GLU A 795 -29.75 7.49 1.58
C GLU A 795 -29.04 8.22 0.44
N THR A 796 -29.79 8.93 -0.41
CA THR A 796 -29.23 9.72 -1.51
C THR A 796 -28.40 10.90 -0.99
N GLN A 797 -28.88 11.58 0.06
CA GLN A 797 -28.12 12.64 0.73
C GLN A 797 -26.85 12.09 1.39
N LEU A 798 -26.94 10.94 2.05
CA LEU A 798 -25.77 10.27 2.65
C LEU A 798 -24.76 9.92 1.57
N GLN A 799 -25.20 9.34 0.46
CA GLN A 799 -24.34 9.01 -0.67
C GLN A 799 -23.67 10.25 -1.26
N ALA A 800 -24.37 11.39 -1.34
CA ALA A 800 -23.78 12.64 -1.81
C ALA A 800 -22.62 13.11 -0.91
N VAL A 801 -22.80 13.05 0.41
CA VAL A 801 -21.74 13.39 1.39
C VAL A 801 -20.59 12.38 1.29
N GLU A 802 -20.89 11.09 1.22
CA GLU A 802 -19.89 10.03 1.20
C GLU A 802 -19.12 9.92 -0.13
N SER A 803 -19.72 10.32 -1.26
CA SER A 803 -19.10 10.25 -2.59
C SER A 803 -17.86 11.14 -2.75
N ALA A 804 -17.70 12.14 -1.88
CA ALA A 804 -16.51 12.99 -1.80
C ALA A 804 -15.43 12.44 -0.85
N SER A 805 -15.75 11.40 -0.06
CA SER A 805 -14.89 10.85 0.99
C SER A 805 -14.07 9.68 0.46
N ALA A 806 -12.79 9.62 0.85
CA ALA A 806 -11.93 8.48 0.55
C ALA A 806 -12.23 7.32 1.50
N LEU A 807 -11.77 6.11 1.16
CA LEU A 807 -11.61 5.03 2.15
C LEU A 807 -10.14 4.93 2.53
N SER A 808 -9.85 4.42 3.73
CA SER A 808 -8.49 4.11 4.17
C SER A 808 -8.46 2.74 4.80
N LEU A 809 -7.42 1.97 4.49
CA LEU A 809 -7.14 0.73 5.19
C LEU A 809 -6.71 1.04 6.64
N VAL A 810 -7.40 0.46 7.61
CA VAL A 810 -7.11 0.61 9.05
C VAL A 810 -6.90 -0.75 9.71
N MET A 811 -6.54 -0.78 10.98
CA MET A 811 -6.48 -2.00 11.78
C MET A 811 -7.68 -2.08 12.72
N ALA A 812 -8.10 -3.30 13.06
CA ALA A 812 -9.08 -3.55 14.12
C ALA A 812 -8.81 -4.93 14.73
N GLU A 813 -8.87 -5.01 16.07
CA GLU A 813 -8.74 -6.28 16.80
C GLU A 813 -10.06 -7.06 16.88
N LYS A 814 -9.98 -8.38 17.07
CA LYS A 814 -11.15 -9.21 17.41
C LYS A 814 -11.42 -9.08 18.91
N GLU A 815 -12.67 -9.21 19.37
CA GLU A 815 -12.90 -9.39 20.81
C GLU A 815 -12.41 -10.76 21.29
N GLY A 816 -12.03 -10.79 22.57
CA GLY A 816 -11.44 -11.94 23.24
C GLY A 816 -9.96 -11.74 23.56
N GLU A 817 -9.36 -12.75 24.19
CA GLU A 817 -7.94 -12.75 24.51
C GLU A 817 -7.09 -13.00 23.25
N ALA A 818 -6.10 -12.15 23.01
CA ALA A 818 -5.10 -12.37 21.99
C ALA A 818 -4.23 -13.59 22.34
N LYS A 819 -4.01 -14.49 21.38
CA LYS A 819 -3.24 -15.74 21.54
C LYS A 819 -2.53 -16.11 20.26
N ALA A 820 -1.46 -16.88 20.37
CA ALA A 820 -0.75 -17.48 19.25
C ALA A 820 -0.22 -18.87 19.63
N HIS A 821 0.29 -19.61 18.65
CA HIS A 821 1.08 -20.82 18.90
C HIS A 821 2.48 -20.57 18.38
N MET A 822 3.48 -21.06 19.10
CA MET A 822 4.83 -21.20 18.54
C MET A 822 4.75 -22.16 17.34
N LEU A 823 5.51 -21.88 16.28
CA LEU A 823 5.50 -22.73 15.09
C LEU A 823 6.86 -23.40 14.92
N MET A 824 6.84 -24.73 14.78
CA MET A 824 8.08 -25.48 14.62
C MET A 824 8.72 -25.12 13.28
N ARG A 825 9.95 -24.56 13.34
CA ARG A 825 10.67 -24.04 12.17
C ARG A 825 9.90 -22.96 11.39
N GLY A 826 8.97 -22.27 12.05
CA GLY A 826 8.16 -21.22 11.42
C GLY A 826 7.01 -21.72 10.54
N GLU A 827 6.79 -23.03 10.45
CA GLU A 827 5.77 -23.63 9.56
C GLU A 827 4.35 -23.47 10.13
N TYR A 828 3.45 -22.85 9.37
CA TYR A 828 2.11 -22.45 9.84
C TYR A 828 1.24 -23.62 10.32
N ASP A 829 1.48 -24.82 9.79
CA ASP A 829 0.73 -26.05 10.10
C ASP A 829 1.36 -26.89 11.23
N GLN A 830 2.57 -26.54 11.70
CA GLN A 830 3.29 -27.23 12.78
C GLN A 830 3.23 -26.45 14.11
N LYS A 831 2.04 -26.40 14.70
CA LYS A 831 1.81 -25.69 15.98
C LYS A 831 2.44 -26.43 17.17
N ALA A 832 3.17 -25.69 18.00
CA ALA A 832 3.76 -26.13 19.26
C ALA A 832 2.97 -25.54 20.45
N GLU A 833 3.66 -25.06 21.50
CA GLU A 833 3.00 -24.49 22.67
C GLU A 833 2.19 -23.22 22.34
N GLU A 834 1.03 -23.08 22.99
CA GLU A 834 0.25 -21.83 22.97
C GLU A 834 1.00 -20.77 23.78
N VAL A 835 1.05 -19.55 23.25
CA VAL A 835 1.63 -18.39 23.91
C VAL A 835 0.64 -17.23 23.94
N THR A 836 0.73 -16.45 25.01
CA THR A 836 0.00 -15.20 25.16
C THR A 836 0.91 -14.02 24.84
N PRO A 837 0.34 -12.83 24.56
CA PRO A 837 1.10 -11.61 24.46
C PRO A 837 2.00 -11.42 25.69
N ALA A 838 3.27 -11.11 25.45
CA ALA A 838 4.27 -10.79 26.47
C ALA A 838 5.42 -10.01 25.82
N PHE A 839 6.17 -9.28 26.64
CA PHE A 839 7.36 -8.56 26.18
C PHE A 839 8.61 -9.42 26.32
N PRO A 840 9.63 -9.20 25.48
CA PRO A 840 10.86 -9.99 25.53
C PRO A 840 11.51 -9.92 26.91
N ALA A 841 11.82 -11.07 27.50
CA ALA A 841 12.26 -11.16 28.89
C ALA A 841 13.60 -10.46 29.20
N PHE A 842 14.42 -10.23 28.18
CA PHE A 842 15.71 -9.52 28.29
C PHE A 842 15.57 -8.00 28.30
N LEU A 843 14.38 -7.46 28.03
CA LEU A 843 14.07 -6.04 28.11
C LEU A 843 13.28 -5.73 29.39
N PRO A 844 13.24 -4.45 29.84
CA PRO A 844 12.52 -4.07 31.03
C PRO A 844 11.06 -4.52 31.02
N ALA A 845 10.65 -5.16 32.12
CA ALA A 845 9.30 -5.67 32.31
C ALA A 845 8.26 -4.54 32.47
N LEU A 846 7.00 -4.94 32.35
CA LEU A 846 5.82 -4.09 32.46
C LEU A 846 5.65 -3.38 33.80
N ASP A 847 5.08 -2.18 33.73
CA ASP A 847 4.15 -1.71 34.74
C ASP A 847 2.86 -2.56 34.63
N GLU A 848 2.41 -3.16 35.74
CA GLU A 848 1.23 -4.03 35.81
C GLU A 848 -0.07 -3.35 35.31
N SER A 849 -0.07 -2.03 35.11
CA SER A 849 -1.23 -1.25 34.67
C SER A 849 -1.48 -1.22 33.15
N LEU A 850 -0.55 -1.64 32.28
CA LEU A 850 -0.77 -1.60 30.83
C LEU A 850 -1.58 -2.81 30.33
N PRO A 851 -2.50 -2.63 29.35
CA PRO A 851 -3.28 -3.73 28.79
C PRO A 851 -2.43 -4.66 27.90
N MET A 852 -2.67 -5.97 27.94
CA MET A 852 -1.94 -6.95 27.11
C MET A 852 -2.51 -7.06 25.67
N ASN A 853 -2.61 -5.91 25.00
CA ASN A 853 -2.99 -5.76 23.59
C ASN A 853 -2.03 -4.79 22.88
N ARG A 854 -2.26 -4.47 21.59
CA ARG A 854 -1.36 -3.56 20.85
C ARG A 854 -1.16 -2.20 21.53
N LEU A 855 -2.16 -1.69 22.27
CA LEU A 855 -2.03 -0.41 22.99
C LEU A 855 -0.99 -0.48 24.10
N GLY A 856 -0.95 -1.58 24.87
CA GLY A 856 0.09 -1.77 25.87
C GLY A 856 1.47 -1.99 25.27
N LEU A 857 1.57 -2.75 24.16
CA LEU A 857 2.82 -2.89 23.41
C LEU A 857 3.36 -1.53 22.95
N ALA A 858 2.49 -0.71 22.37
CA ALA A 858 2.89 0.60 21.86
C ALA A 858 3.35 1.54 22.98
N LYS A 859 2.66 1.55 24.13
CA LYS A 859 3.05 2.32 25.32
C LYS A 859 4.35 1.83 25.95
N TRP A 860 4.62 0.53 25.92
CA TRP A 860 5.86 -0.04 26.43
C TRP A 860 7.07 0.34 25.60
N LEU A 861 6.96 0.33 24.26
CA LEU A 861 8.05 0.73 23.36
C LEU A 861 8.56 2.16 23.64
N VAL A 862 7.65 3.06 24.02
CA VAL A 862 7.94 4.49 24.27
C VAL A 862 7.98 4.83 25.75
N HIS A 863 8.02 3.82 26.62
CA HIS A 863 8.22 4.03 28.04
C HIS A 863 9.63 4.64 28.28
N PRO A 864 9.79 5.63 29.18
CA PRO A 864 11.10 6.29 29.39
C PRO A 864 12.25 5.36 29.79
N GLU A 865 11.92 4.22 30.40
CA GLU A 865 12.90 3.20 30.81
C GLU A 865 13.22 2.19 29.69
N HIS A 866 12.50 2.22 28.56
CA HIS A 866 12.76 1.34 27.43
C HIS A 866 14.07 1.77 26.73
N PRO A 867 15.08 0.89 26.63
CA PRO A 867 16.45 1.31 26.33
C PRO A 867 16.73 1.55 24.83
N LEU A 868 15.86 1.08 23.94
CA LEU A 868 16.16 1.03 22.49
C LEU A 868 15.50 2.17 21.72
N THR A 869 14.21 2.44 21.94
CA THR A 869 13.44 3.30 21.04
C THR A 869 13.97 4.73 20.92
N ALA A 870 14.37 5.35 22.03
CA ALA A 870 14.97 6.68 21.97
C ALA A 870 16.34 6.66 21.26
N ARG A 871 17.20 5.66 21.52
CA ARG A 871 18.51 5.50 20.86
C ARG A 871 18.35 5.27 19.36
N VAL A 872 17.46 4.36 18.97
CA VAL A 872 17.18 4.01 17.57
C VAL A 872 16.63 5.22 16.81
N SER A 873 15.66 5.94 17.39
CA SER A 873 15.10 7.15 16.77
C SER A 873 16.14 8.27 16.65
N ALA A 874 16.93 8.53 17.70
CA ALA A 874 18.00 9.53 17.66
C ALA A 874 19.08 9.17 16.61
N ASN A 875 19.47 7.90 16.54
CA ASN A 875 20.44 7.42 15.56
C ASN A 875 19.95 7.59 14.11
N ARG A 876 18.66 7.38 13.85
CA ARG A 876 18.09 7.57 12.51
C ARG A 876 18.01 9.03 12.12
N ILE A 877 17.60 9.90 13.03
CA ILE A 877 17.62 11.35 12.81
C ILE A 877 19.06 11.81 12.52
N TRP A 878 20.03 11.28 13.26
CA TRP A 878 21.45 11.51 12.98
C TRP A 878 21.83 10.99 11.58
N GLN A 879 21.42 9.78 11.20
CA GLN A 879 21.68 9.19 9.89
C GLN A 879 21.09 10.03 8.75
N GLU A 880 19.90 10.61 8.91
CA GLU A 880 19.28 11.49 7.91
C GLU A 880 20.17 12.73 7.64
N LEU A 881 20.72 13.32 8.71
CA LEU A 881 21.54 14.54 8.64
C LEU A 881 23.00 14.26 8.24
N PHE A 882 23.60 13.17 8.71
CA PHE A 882 25.03 12.87 8.47
C PHE A 882 25.26 11.84 7.36
N GLY A 883 24.20 11.18 6.90
CA GLY A 883 24.24 10.13 5.88
C GLY A 883 24.51 8.74 6.46
N ILE A 884 25.13 8.66 7.65
CA ILE A 884 25.44 7.45 8.40
C ILE A 884 25.09 7.70 9.87
N GLY A 885 24.41 6.75 10.52
CA GLY A 885 24.09 6.82 11.96
C GLY A 885 25.33 6.66 12.85
N LEU A 886 25.26 7.10 14.11
CA LEU A 886 26.28 6.79 15.12
C LEU A 886 26.49 5.27 15.23
N VAL A 887 25.39 4.52 15.23
CA VAL A 887 25.34 3.09 14.91
C VAL A 887 25.09 2.96 13.40
N LYS A 888 26.06 2.41 12.66
CA LYS A 888 25.99 2.30 11.19
C LYS A 888 24.90 1.34 10.73
N THR A 889 24.71 0.25 11.48
CA THR A 889 23.68 -0.77 11.30
C THR A 889 22.38 -0.32 11.95
N SER A 890 21.72 0.69 11.38
CA SER A 890 20.49 1.28 11.95
C SER A 890 19.32 0.30 12.14
N GLU A 891 19.39 -0.86 11.50
CA GLU A 891 18.49 -2.01 11.60
C GLU A 891 18.87 -3.03 12.67
N ASP A 892 20.10 -2.98 13.20
CA ASP A 892 20.65 -3.94 14.16
C ASP A 892 21.54 -3.25 15.20
N PHE A 893 20.98 -3.06 16.40
CA PHE A 893 21.61 -2.60 17.64
C PHE A 893 22.02 -3.78 18.54
N GLY A 894 21.76 -5.01 18.10
CA GLY A 894 22.14 -6.23 18.79
C GLY A 894 23.63 -6.53 18.65
N THR A 895 23.97 -7.77 18.99
CA THR A 895 25.34 -8.26 19.16
C THR A 895 26.09 -8.47 17.84
N GLN A 896 25.38 -8.43 16.71
CA GLN A 896 25.95 -8.45 15.36
C GLN A 896 25.97 -7.06 14.71
N GLY A 897 25.36 -6.06 15.36
CA GLY A 897 25.41 -4.66 14.97
C GLY A 897 26.77 -4.02 15.21
N GLU A 898 27.03 -2.90 14.54
CA GLU A 898 28.22 -2.09 14.80
C GLU A 898 28.05 -1.31 16.11
N ASN A 899 29.10 -1.25 16.94
CA ASN A 899 29.11 -0.38 18.12
C ASN A 899 28.94 1.10 17.70
N PRO A 900 28.30 1.94 18.55
CA PRO A 900 28.17 3.36 18.26
C PRO A 900 29.54 4.03 18.18
N SER A 901 29.76 4.88 17.17
CA SER A 901 31.00 5.65 17.07
C SER A 901 31.20 6.63 18.23
N HIS A 902 30.09 7.14 18.78
CA HIS A 902 30.07 8.04 19.94
C HIS A 902 28.99 7.58 20.93
N PRO A 903 29.26 6.60 21.82
CA PRO A 903 28.26 6.03 22.73
C PRO A 903 27.65 7.07 23.67
N GLU A 904 28.48 7.93 24.28
CA GLU A 904 28.02 8.98 25.22
C GLU A 904 27.11 9.99 24.50
N LEU A 905 27.42 10.34 23.25
CA LEU A 905 26.59 11.23 22.44
C LEU A 905 25.24 10.59 22.09
N LEU A 906 25.22 9.30 21.73
CA LEU A 906 23.99 8.59 21.43
C LEU A 906 23.05 8.58 22.65
N ASP A 907 23.57 8.25 23.83
CA ASP A 907 22.79 8.22 25.06
C ASP A 907 22.34 9.62 25.49
N TRP A 908 23.19 10.64 25.29
CA TRP A 908 22.81 12.03 25.53
C TRP A 908 21.67 12.48 24.60
N LEU A 909 21.72 12.15 23.31
CA LEU A 909 20.66 12.46 22.35
C LEU A 909 19.36 11.72 22.70
N ALA A 910 19.46 10.43 23.05
CA ALA A 910 18.31 9.61 23.43
C ALA A 910 17.63 10.16 24.69
N ALA A 911 18.40 10.47 25.73
CA ALA A 911 17.87 11.07 26.96
C ALA A 911 17.25 12.46 26.70
N THR A 912 17.92 13.30 25.90
CA THR A 912 17.41 14.63 25.51
C THR A 912 16.08 14.52 24.75
N PHE A 913 15.93 13.49 23.91
CA PHE A 913 14.69 13.25 23.17
C PHE A 913 13.53 12.84 24.08
N ILE A 914 13.78 12.03 25.11
CA ILE A 914 12.77 11.69 26.11
C ILE A 914 12.42 12.93 26.95
N GLU A 915 13.41 13.67 27.44
CA GLU A 915 13.23 14.86 28.29
C GLU A 915 12.49 16.00 27.58
N SER A 916 12.64 16.14 26.26
CA SER A 916 11.90 17.13 25.48
C SER A 916 10.41 16.77 25.31
N GLY A 917 9.98 15.61 25.82
CA GLY A 917 8.63 15.08 25.58
C GLY A 917 8.50 14.48 24.19
N TRP A 918 9.54 13.78 23.72
CA TRP A 918 9.59 13.15 22.39
C TRP A 918 9.43 14.15 21.23
N ASP A 919 9.92 15.38 21.41
CA ASP A 919 9.86 16.45 20.43
C ASP A 919 10.90 16.24 19.31
N VAL A 920 10.40 15.89 18.11
CA VAL A 920 11.22 15.60 16.93
C VAL A 920 11.90 16.86 16.41
N LYS A 921 11.19 17.99 16.30
CA LYS A 921 11.78 19.25 15.82
C LYS A 921 12.84 19.78 16.77
N HIS A 922 12.66 19.62 18.08
CA HIS A 922 13.67 19.96 19.08
C HIS A 922 14.97 19.17 18.87
N LEU A 923 14.88 17.87 18.59
CA LEU A 923 16.05 17.03 18.34
C LEU A 923 16.77 17.45 17.05
N TYR A 924 16.04 17.75 15.96
CA TYR A 924 16.62 18.33 14.74
C TYR A 924 17.34 19.63 15.05
N ARG A 925 16.65 20.56 15.70
CA ARG A 925 17.20 21.87 16.06
C ARG A 925 18.49 21.75 16.86
N THR A 926 18.52 20.83 17.82
CA THR A 926 19.70 20.54 18.65
C THR A 926 20.88 20.07 17.80
N ILE A 927 20.67 19.14 16.86
CA ILE A 927 21.74 18.65 15.99
C ILE A 927 22.21 19.75 15.03
N LEU A 928 21.28 20.45 14.40
CA LEU A 928 21.57 21.46 13.37
C LEU A 928 22.34 22.66 13.93
N LEU A 929 22.09 23.05 15.20
CA LEU A 929 22.81 24.15 15.85
C LEU A 929 24.25 23.82 16.26
N SER A 930 24.62 22.53 16.32
CA SER A 930 25.98 22.13 16.65
C SER A 930 26.98 22.65 15.63
N GLU A 931 28.17 23.04 16.08
CA GLU A 931 29.28 23.37 15.19
C GLU A 931 29.70 22.14 14.39
N THR A 932 29.56 20.93 14.96
CA THR A 932 29.77 19.63 14.30
C THR A 932 28.99 19.52 12.99
N TYR A 933 27.69 19.84 12.99
CA TYR A 933 26.88 19.83 11.78
C TYR A 933 27.27 20.95 10.82
N ARG A 934 27.67 22.12 11.32
CA ARG A 934 27.98 23.32 10.53
C ARG A 934 29.36 23.28 9.85
N GLN A 935 30.21 22.31 10.17
CA GLN A 935 31.54 22.13 9.57
C GLN A 935 31.53 22.12 8.03
N SER A 936 32.63 22.56 7.42
CA SER A 936 32.91 22.39 6.00
C SER A 936 33.08 20.91 5.66
N SER A 937 32.57 20.47 4.52
CA SER A 937 32.75 19.12 3.99
C SER A 937 34.06 18.94 3.21
N LYS A 938 34.86 20.01 3.07
CA LYS A 938 36.16 19.95 2.38
C LYS A 938 37.09 18.99 3.12
N THR A 939 37.68 18.05 2.40
CA THR A 939 38.61 17.08 2.97
C THR A 939 40.03 17.29 2.47
N SER A 940 41.02 17.18 3.36
CA SER A 940 42.42 17.03 2.98
C SER A 940 42.74 15.56 2.68
N GLU A 941 43.86 15.28 2.02
CA GLU A 941 44.29 13.89 1.77
C GLU A 941 44.54 13.13 3.08
N THR A 942 45.12 13.80 4.08
CA THR A 942 45.31 13.24 5.42
C THR A 942 43.99 12.90 6.07
N LEU A 943 43.01 13.81 6.02
CA LEU A 943 41.71 13.58 6.63
C LEU A 943 40.93 12.47 5.90
N ALA A 944 41.02 12.40 4.57
CA ALA A 944 40.40 11.36 3.77
C ALA A 944 40.95 9.96 4.09
N LYS A 945 42.23 9.85 4.49
CA LYS A 945 42.84 8.57 4.91
C LYS A 945 42.48 8.18 6.35
N ARG A 946 42.38 9.16 7.25
CA ARG A 946 42.14 8.91 8.68
C ARG A 946 40.67 8.74 9.03
N ASP A 947 39.80 9.44 8.32
CA ASP A 947 38.36 9.39 8.49
C ASP A 947 37.67 9.35 7.11
N PRO A 948 37.77 8.23 6.38
CA PRO A 948 37.24 8.10 5.02
C PRO A 948 35.71 8.20 4.99
N GLU A 949 35.04 7.59 5.96
CA GLU A 949 33.58 7.52 6.07
C GLU A 949 32.96 8.66 6.90
N ASN A 950 33.78 9.60 7.41
CA ASN A 950 33.36 10.67 8.33
C ASN A 950 32.74 10.12 9.65
N ARG A 951 33.25 8.99 10.16
CA ARG A 951 32.79 8.33 11.40
C ARG A 951 33.26 9.08 12.64
N LEU A 952 34.41 9.75 12.58
CA LEU A 952 34.93 10.59 13.66
C LEU A 952 34.35 12.02 13.63
N LEU A 953 33.54 12.35 12.62
CA LEU A 953 32.85 13.63 12.48
C LEU A 953 33.81 14.83 12.40
N ALA A 954 34.99 14.62 11.83
CA ALA A 954 36.02 15.64 11.66
C ALA A 954 35.72 16.66 10.54
N ARG A 955 34.66 16.42 9.75
CA ARG A 955 34.18 17.32 8.68
C ARG A 955 32.65 17.27 8.57
N GLY A 956 32.09 18.26 7.88
CA GLY A 956 30.66 18.31 7.60
C GLY A 956 30.20 17.20 6.64
N PRO A 957 28.91 16.81 6.69
CA PRO A 957 28.39 15.71 5.90
C PRO A 957 28.42 15.99 4.39
N ARG A 958 28.76 15.00 3.56
CA ARG A 958 28.65 15.08 2.09
C ARG A 958 28.29 13.71 1.53
N PHE A 959 27.12 13.61 0.92
CA PHE A 959 26.62 12.39 0.28
C PHE A 959 25.59 12.73 -0.79
N ARG A 960 25.29 11.74 -1.64
CA ARG A 960 24.32 11.81 -2.74
C ARG A 960 22.91 12.05 -2.22
N LEU A 961 22.20 12.96 -2.87
CA LEU A 961 20.79 13.22 -2.57
C LEU A 961 19.95 12.00 -2.96
N ASP A 962 18.90 11.74 -2.19
CA ASP A 962 17.99 10.64 -2.49
C ASP A 962 17.15 10.97 -3.74
N ALA A 963 16.66 9.94 -4.43
CA ALA A 963 15.98 10.03 -5.72
C ALA A 963 14.90 11.12 -5.81
N GLU A 964 14.04 11.19 -4.79
CA GLU A 964 12.93 12.14 -4.71
C GLU A 964 13.45 13.58 -4.63
N VAL A 965 14.54 13.81 -3.90
CA VAL A 965 15.17 15.13 -3.74
C VAL A 965 15.82 15.58 -5.04
N ILE A 966 16.45 14.68 -5.79
CA ILE A 966 17.04 15.00 -7.11
C ILE A 966 15.96 15.48 -8.08
N ARG A 967 14.85 14.74 -8.18
CA ARG A 967 13.73 15.09 -9.07
C ARG A 967 13.04 16.39 -8.60
N ASP A 968 12.73 16.49 -7.32
CA ASP A 968 12.04 17.66 -6.75
C ASP A 968 12.89 18.93 -6.89
N GLN A 969 14.21 18.84 -6.71
CA GLN A 969 15.15 19.94 -6.95
C GLN A 969 15.11 20.41 -8.41
N ALA A 970 15.12 19.49 -9.38
CA ALA A 970 15.07 19.85 -10.79
C ALA A 970 13.77 20.60 -11.14
N LEU A 971 12.64 20.14 -10.60
CA LEU A 971 11.34 20.81 -10.73
C LEU A 971 11.33 22.18 -10.04
N HIS A 972 11.93 22.30 -8.85
CA HIS A 972 12.00 23.56 -8.11
C HIS A 972 12.89 24.60 -8.80
N ALA A 973 14.10 24.21 -9.21
CA ALA A 973 15.05 25.08 -9.89
C ALA A 973 14.50 25.57 -11.25
N SER A 974 13.77 24.72 -11.98
CA SER A 974 13.10 25.11 -13.24
C SER A 974 11.81 25.91 -13.05
N GLY A 975 11.29 26.03 -11.83
CA GLY A 975 10.02 26.73 -11.54
C GLY A 975 8.76 25.94 -11.90
N LEU A 976 8.89 24.63 -12.15
CA LEU A 976 7.78 23.75 -12.52
C LEU A 976 7.03 23.16 -11.33
N LEU A 977 7.72 23.00 -10.18
CA LEU A 977 7.20 22.30 -9.01
C LEU A 977 5.84 22.84 -8.55
N LYS A 978 4.93 21.91 -8.22
CA LYS A 978 3.64 22.20 -7.58
C LYS A 978 3.64 21.69 -6.14
N GLU A 979 3.43 22.61 -5.22
CA GLU A 979 3.52 22.40 -3.76
C GLU A 979 2.17 22.03 -3.12
N LYS A 980 1.29 21.34 -3.87
CA LYS A 980 0.03 20.83 -3.29
C LYS A 980 0.33 19.67 -2.35
N VAL A 981 0.12 19.92 -1.05
CA VAL A 981 0.23 18.92 0.01
C VAL A 981 -1.03 18.05 0.05
N GLY A 982 -0.85 16.73 0.14
CA GLY A 982 -1.91 15.75 0.38
C GLY A 982 -2.87 15.50 -0.81
N GLY A 983 -3.66 14.45 -0.69
CA GLY A 983 -4.55 13.89 -1.71
C GLY A 983 -3.92 12.73 -2.49
N PRO A 984 -4.70 12.02 -3.32
CA PRO A 984 -4.30 10.78 -3.99
C PRO A 984 -2.97 10.84 -4.73
N SER A 985 -2.30 9.70 -4.85
CA SER A 985 -1.06 9.56 -5.62
C SER A 985 -1.31 9.83 -7.11
N VAL A 986 -0.30 10.36 -7.81
CA VAL A 986 -0.33 10.70 -9.23
C VAL A 986 0.69 9.87 -10.00
N ARG A 987 0.45 9.64 -11.29
CA ARG A 987 1.32 8.87 -12.19
C ARG A 987 2.05 9.81 -13.15
N PRO A 988 3.16 10.47 -12.74
CA PRO A 988 3.97 11.27 -13.65
C PRO A 988 4.59 10.38 -14.73
N TYR A 989 5.25 10.99 -15.72
CA TYR A 989 5.89 10.24 -16.80
C TYR A 989 6.78 9.09 -16.29
N GLN A 990 6.63 7.94 -16.93
CA GLN A 990 7.61 6.86 -16.98
C GLN A 990 7.60 6.22 -18.38
N PRO A 991 8.66 5.50 -18.79
CA PRO A 991 8.66 4.76 -20.04
C PRO A 991 7.53 3.74 -20.15
N ALA A 992 6.99 3.56 -21.36
CA ALA A 992 5.96 2.57 -21.64
C ALA A 992 6.49 1.13 -21.54
N GLY A 993 5.62 0.15 -21.28
CA GLY A 993 5.95 -1.27 -21.30
C GLY A 993 6.46 -1.86 -19.99
N ILE A 994 6.85 -1.02 -19.02
CA ILE A 994 7.45 -1.48 -17.75
C ILE A 994 6.44 -2.30 -16.93
N TRP A 995 5.21 -1.80 -16.81
CA TRP A 995 4.19 -2.48 -16.01
C TRP A 995 3.66 -3.71 -16.71
N GLU A 996 3.57 -3.68 -18.04
CA GLU A 996 3.10 -4.80 -18.85
C GLU A 996 4.08 -5.98 -18.79
N ALA A 997 5.39 -5.69 -18.68
CA ALA A 997 6.44 -6.70 -18.59
C ALA A 997 6.39 -7.51 -17.28
N VAL A 998 5.90 -6.92 -16.19
CA VAL A 998 5.76 -7.58 -14.88
C VAL A 998 4.32 -7.91 -14.51
N GLY A 999 3.35 -7.38 -15.25
CA GLY A 999 1.94 -7.42 -14.92
C GLY A 999 1.22 -8.66 -15.44
N TYR A 1000 0.50 -9.34 -14.56
CA TYR A 1000 -0.35 -10.48 -14.92
C TYR A 1000 -1.63 -10.03 -15.63
N THR A 1001 -2.19 -10.91 -16.47
CA THR A 1001 -3.35 -10.63 -17.33
C THR A 1001 -4.63 -10.19 -16.61
N ASN A 1002 -4.73 -10.43 -15.30
CA ASN A 1002 -5.88 -10.05 -14.48
C ASN A 1002 -5.56 -8.91 -13.48
N SER A 1003 -4.39 -8.26 -13.61
CA SER A 1003 -3.99 -7.14 -12.76
C SER A 1003 -4.61 -5.81 -13.25
N ASN A 1004 -5.15 -5.02 -12.33
CA ASN A 1004 -5.66 -3.66 -12.59
C ASN A 1004 -4.53 -2.63 -12.76
N THR A 1005 -3.29 -2.98 -12.41
CA THR A 1005 -2.07 -2.18 -12.62
C THR A 1005 -1.16 -2.85 -13.66
N GLN A 1006 -1.72 -3.67 -14.56
CA GLN A 1006 -0.97 -4.28 -15.65
C GLN A 1006 -0.44 -3.23 -16.64
N THR A 1007 -1.28 -2.26 -17.00
CA THR A 1007 -0.93 -1.22 -17.97
C THR A 1007 -0.71 0.11 -17.25
N PHE A 1008 0.38 0.78 -17.58
CA PHE A 1008 0.64 2.10 -17.03
C PHE A 1008 -0.11 3.18 -17.81
N PHE A 1009 -0.80 4.07 -17.07
CA PHE A 1009 -1.42 5.27 -17.64
C PHE A 1009 -0.84 6.50 -16.94
N GLN A 1010 -0.27 7.39 -17.75
CA GLN A 1010 0.24 8.66 -17.26
C GLN A 1010 -0.91 9.62 -16.95
N ASP A 1011 -0.84 10.27 -15.79
CA ASP A 1011 -1.71 11.40 -15.47
C ASP A 1011 -1.10 12.68 -16.06
N PHE A 1012 -1.86 13.34 -16.93
CA PHE A 1012 -1.38 14.53 -17.65
C PHE A 1012 -1.69 15.83 -16.92
N GLY A 1013 -0.83 16.82 -17.14
CA GLY A 1013 -1.03 18.20 -16.70
C GLY A 1013 -0.21 18.56 -15.46
N ALA A 1014 0.00 19.86 -15.26
CA ALA A 1014 0.97 20.36 -14.29
C ALA A 1014 0.68 19.91 -12.84
N ALA A 1015 -0.59 19.74 -12.48
CA ALA A 1015 -0.99 19.29 -11.15
C ALA A 1015 -0.59 17.84 -10.84
N ALA A 1016 -0.40 17.01 -11.87
CA ALA A 1016 0.03 15.62 -11.74
C ALA A 1016 1.54 15.47 -12.00
N GLU A 1017 2.03 15.98 -13.12
CA GLU A 1017 3.40 15.71 -13.58
C GLU A 1017 4.47 16.45 -12.76
N HIS A 1018 4.15 17.60 -12.18
CA HIS A 1018 5.13 18.43 -11.46
C HIS A 1018 4.88 18.46 -9.95
N ARG A 1019 4.12 17.51 -9.42
CA ARG A 1019 3.95 17.35 -7.98
C ARG A 1019 5.23 16.76 -7.36
N ARG A 1020 5.43 17.02 -6.06
CA ARG A 1020 6.53 16.39 -5.30
C ARG A 1020 6.51 14.88 -5.41
N SER A 1021 7.69 14.29 -5.44
CA SER A 1021 7.88 12.88 -5.77
C SER A 1021 7.28 11.93 -4.73
N ILE A 1022 7.09 12.37 -3.48
CA ILE A 1022 6.38 11.61 -2.42
C ILE A 1022 4.92 11.28 -2.78
N TYR A 1023 4.33 12.01 -3.74
CA TYR A 1023 2.98 11.77 -4.24
C TYR A 1023 2.95 10.94 -5.53
N SER A 1024 4.09 10.42 -5.98
CA SER A 1024 4.14 9.52 -7.13
C SER A 1024 3.55 8.18 -6.74
N PHE A 1025 2.76 7.59 -7.63
CA PHE A 1025 2.18 6.27 -7.46
C PHE A 1025 3.27 5.20 -7.35
N TRP A 1026 3.26 4.46 -6.25
CA TRP A 1026 4.26 3.45 -5.90
C TRP A 1026 3.72 2.04 -6.10
N LYS A 1027 3.89 1.50 -7.31
CA LYS A 1027 3.65 0.09 -7.60
C LYS A 1027 4.81 -0.74 -7.05
N ARG A 1028 4.57 -1.66 -6.12
CA ARG A 1028 5.62 -2.40 -5.42
C ARG A 1028 6.50 -3.24 -6.33
N THR A 1029 5.89 -3.93 -7.31
CA THR A 1029 6.61 -4.79 -8.27
C THR A 1029 7.32 -4.01 -9.38
N ALA A 1030 6.97 -2.74 -9.60
CA ALA A 1030 7.57 -1.88 -10.63
C ALA A 1030 7.39 -0.39 -10.30
N HIS A 1031 8.08 0.05 -9.25
CA HIS A 1031 8.08 1.45 -8.83
C HIS A 1031 8.81 2.34 -9.85
N PRO A 1032 8.65 3.68 -9.82
CA PRO A 1032 9.15 4.55 -10.88
C PRO A 1032 10.63 4.32 -11.21
N PRO A 1033 10.99 4.05 -12.48
CA PRO A 1033 12.31 3.53 -12.84
C PRO A 1033 13.43 4.54 -12.63
N ASN A 1034 13.17 5.84 -12.83
CA ASN A 1034 14.15 6.87 -12.52
C ASN A 1034 14.44 6.93 -11.02
N LEU A 1035 13.43 6.75 -10.15
CA LEU A 1035 13.63 6.67 -8.71
C LEU A 1035 14.39 5.41 -8.32
N ALA A 1036 14.06 4.27 -8.93
CA ALA A 1036 14.76 3.00 -8.74
C ALA A 1036 16.26 3.09 -9.07
N ILE A 1037 16.61 3.73 -10.19
CA ILE A 1037 18.01 3.93 -10.62
C ILE A 1037 18.78 4.79 -9.60
N PHE A 1038 18.10 5.67 -8.86
CA PHE A 1038 18.65 6.45 -7.75
C PHE A 1038 18.41 5.81 -6.38
N ASP A 1039 18.37 4.47 -6.33
CA ASP A 1039 18.33 3.64 -5.12
C ASP A 1039 17.09 3.84 -4.22
N ALA A 1040 15.96 4.31 -4.79
CA ALA A 1040 14.70 4.30 -4.07
C ALA A 1040 14.23 2.86 -3.81
N PRO A 1041 13.75 2.50 -2.60
CA PRO A 1041 13.37 1.13 -2.30
C PRO A 1041 12.00 0.77 -2.90
N ASN A 1042 11.82 -0.48 -3.34
CA ASN A 1042 10.54 -0.95 -3.91
C ASN A 1042 9.37 -1.01 -2.90
N ARG A 1043 9.68 -0.88 -1.60
CA ARG A 1043 8.76 -0.90 -0.44
C ARG A 1043 8.19 -2.27 -0.06
N GLU A 1044 8.58 -3.37 -0.70
CA GLU A 1044 8.10 -4.72 -0.33
C GLU A 1044 8.59 -5.18 1.04
N SER A 1045 9.73 -4.66 1.49
CA SER A 1045 10.30 -4.90 2.80
C SER A 1045 10.69 -3.59 3.49
N CYS A 1046 10.84 -3.67 4.80
CA CYS A 1046 11.12 -2.56 5.67
C CYS A 1046 12.57 -2.08 5.47
N VAL A 1047 12.79 -0.81 5.15
CA VAL A 1047 14.13 -0.26 4.86
C VAL A 1047 14.48 0.85 5.86
N MET A 1048 15.52 0.63 6.67
CA MET A 1048 16.04 1.64 7.64
C MET A 1048 17.18 2.48 7.08
N ARG A 1049 17.86 1.97 6.07
CA ARG A 1049 19.01 2.60 5.44
C ARG A 1049 18.92 2.36 3.94
N ARG A 1050 18.83 3.45 3.18
CA ARG A 1050 18.90 3.36 1.72
C ARG A 1050 20.34 3.09 1.30
N GLU A 1051 20.49 2.23 0.30
CA GLU A 1051 21.75 2.12 -0.41
C GLU A 1051 22.02 3.42 -1.17
N ARG A 1052 23.29 3.73 -1.39
CA ARG A 1052 23.70 4.89 -2.20
C ARG A 1052 24.78 4.44 -3.16
N THR A 1053 24.40 4.28 -4.42
CA THR A 1053 25.28 3.87 -5.49
C THR A 1053 25.72 5.08 -6.33
N ASN A 1054 26.83 4.91 -7.05
CA ASN A 1054 27.28 5.88 -8.04
C ASN A 1054 27.54 5.18 -9.37
N THR A 1055 26.53 5.16 -10.24
CA THR A 1055 26.58 4.45 -11.50
C THR A 1055 26.53 5.40 -12.70
N PRO A 1056 27.17 5.05 -13.84
CA PRO A 1056 27.02 5.83 -15.08
C PRO A 1056 25.57 5.94 -15.57
N LEU A 1057 24.72 4.96 -15.23
CA LEU A 1057 23.29 4.98 -15.59
C LEU A 1057 22.55 6.16 -14.95
N GLN A 1058 22.87 6.50 -13.70
CA GLN A 1058 22.28 7.66 -13.02
C GLN A 1058 22.58 8.97 -13.78
N ALA A 1059 23.80 9.15 -14.28
CA ALA A 1059 24.14 10.32 -15.11
C ALA A 1059 23.37 10.31 -16.44
N LEU A 1060 23.19 9.14 -17.06
CA LEU A 1060 22.41 9.00 -18.30
C LEU A 1060 20.92 9.30 -18.09
N VAL A 1061 20.34 8.94 -16.94
CA VAL A 1061 18.95 9.29 -16.61
C VAL A 1061 18.79 10.82 -16.54
N LEU A 1062 19.68 11.52 -15.84
CA LEU A 1062 19.61 12.99 -15.75
C LEU A 1062 19.77 13.68 -17.10
N MET A 1063 20.55 13.10 -18.02
CA MET A 1063 20.75 13.67 -19.35
C MET A 1063 19.57 13.40 -20.29
N ASN A 1064 18.91 12.24 -20.18
CA ASN A 1064 18.03 11.73 -21.26
C ASN A 1064 16.57 11.50 -20.83
N ASP A 1065 16.26 11.32 -19.54
CA ASP A 1065 14.87 11.11 -19.13
C ASP A 1065 14.05 12.38 -19.45
N PRO A 1066 12.89 12.25 -20.13
CA PRO A 1066 12.05 13.37 -20.52
C PRO A 1066 11.72 14.36 -19.40
N GLN A 1067 11.63 13.90 -18.14
CA GLN A 1067 11.38 14.79 -17.00
C GLN A 1067 12.57 15.74 -16.77
N PHE A 1068 13.80 15.24 -16.83
CA PHE A 1068 15.00 16.08 -16.63
C PHE A 1068 15.28 16.96 -17.85
N VAL A 1069 15.07 16.47 -19.07
CA VAL A 1069 15.18 17.31 -20.29
C VAL A 1069 14.15 18.43 -20.26
N ARG A 1070 12.90 18.15 -19.85
CA ARG A 1070 11.87 19.17 -19.63
C ARG A 1070 12.32 20.21 -18.60
N THR A 1071 12.80 19.78 -17.44
CA THR A 1071 13.29 20.73 -16.43
C THR A 1071 14.45 21.58 -16.95
N SER A 1072 15.33 21.02 -17.81
CA SER A 1072 16.43 21.73 -18.44
C SER A 1072 15.92 22.86 -19.36
N ARG A 1073 14.89 22.59 -20.18
CA ARG A 1073 14.26 23.60 -21.07
C ARG A 1073 13.68 24.75 -20.27
N HIS A 1074 12.93 24.44 -19.22
CA HIS A 1074 12.26 25.45 -18.38
C HIS A 1074 13.25 26.22 -17.51
N LEU A 1075 14.31 25.58 -17.01
CA LEU A 1075 15.40 26.27 -16.32
C LEU A 1075 16.13 27.24 -17.25
N ALA A 1076 16.43 26.84 -18.49
CA ALA A 1076 17.03 27.72 -19.49
C ALA A 1076 16.15 28.95 -19.78
N LEU A 1077 14.84 28.74 -20.01
CA LEU A 1077 13.89 29.83 -20.22
C LEU A 1077 13.83 30.78 -19.01
N ARG A 1078 13.79 30.21 -17.81
CA ARG A 1078 13.75 30.96 -16.55
C ARG A 1078 14.95 31.88 -16.41
N VAL A 1079 16.18 31.36 -16.54
CA VAL A 1079 17.38 32.19 -16.36
C VAL A 1079 17.56 33.24 -17.46
N LEU A 1080 17.16 32.93 -18.69
CA LEU A 1080 17.15 33.88 -19.80
C LEU A 1080 16.24 35.09 -19.53
N SER A 1081 15.14 34.84 -18.81
CA SER A 1081 14.11 35.83 -18.45
C SER A 1081 14.45 36.60 -17.17
N GLU A 1082 15.06 35.95 -16.18
CA GLU A 1082 15.35 36.54 -14.86
C GLU A 1082 16.66 37.36 -14.81
N ALA A 1083 17.59 37.13 -15.73
CA ALA A 1083 18.91 37.77 -15.69
C ALA A 1083 19.36 38.28 -17.08
N GLU A 1084 20.02 39.45 -17.07
CA GLU A 1084 20.64 40.04 -18.25
C GLU A 1084 22.14 39.75 -18.31
N GLY A 1085 22.62 39.42 -19.51
CA GLY A 1085 24.04 39.12 -19.76
C GLY A 1085 24.41 37.66 -19.50
N ARG A 1086 25.31 37.12 -20.32
CA ARG A 1086 25.73 35.71 -20.28
C ARG A 1086 26.20 35.28 -18.89
N ASP A 1087 27.11 36.06 -18.29
CA ASP A 1087 27.77 35.64 -17.05
C ASP A 1087 26.79 35.65 -15.87
N ASN A 1088 25.91 36.65 -15.77
CA ASN A 1088 24.86 36.71 -14.75
C ASN A 1088 23.84 35.57 -14.89
N ARG A 1089 23.49 35.16 -16.11
CA ARG A 1089 22.59 34.03 -16.37
C ARG A 1089 23.20 32.71 -15.91
N LEU A 1090 24.49 32.51 -16.17
CA LEU A 1090 25.22 31.33 -15.68
C LEU A 1090 25.30 31.31 -14.15
N ASP A 1091 25.56 32.45 -13.53
CA ASP A 1091 25.55 32.56 -12.07
C ASP A 1091 24.17 32.31 -11.48
N ARG A 1092 23.11 32.89 -12.07
CA ARG A 1092 21.73 32.63 -11.65
C ARG A 1092 21.37 31.16 -11.73
N MET A 1093 21.79 30.46 -12.80
CA MET A 1093 21.60 29.02 -12.93
C MET A 1093 22.35 28.24 -11.84
N ALA A 1094 23.60 28.61 -11.56
CA ALA A 1094 24.38 28.00 -10.49
C ALA A 1094 23.77 28.27 -9.11
N GLU A 1095 23.30 29.48 -8.83
CA GLU A 1095 22.65 29.82 -7.57
C GLU A 1095 21.39 28.99 -7.33
N LEU A 1096 20.55 28.78 -8.36
CA LEU A 1096 19.34 27.96 -8.28
C LEU A 1096 19.62 26.47 -7.98
N LEU A 1097 20.77 25.94 -8.40
CA LEU A 1097 21.11 24.51 -8.26
C LEU A 1097 21.99 24.21 -7.04
N ARG A 1098 23.03 25.03 -6.83
CA ARG A 1098 24.08 24.83 -5.81
C ARG A 1098 24.18 25.96 -4.78
N GLY A 1099 23.32 26.97 -4.83
CA GLY A 1099 23.26 28.08 -3.86
C GLY A 1099 24.40 29.10 -3.98
N LYS A 1100 25.29 28.95 -4.96
CA LYS A 1100 26.47 29.80 -5.15
C LYS A 1100 26.78 30.05 -6.64
N PRO A 1101 27.35 31.22 -6.98
CA PRO A 1101 27.77 31.52 -8.33
C PRO A 1101 28.94 30.63 -8.79
N LEU A 1102 29.24 30.65 -10.09
CA LEU A 1102 30.37 29.94 -10.65
C LEU A 1102 31.69 30.64 -10.29
N THR A 1103 32.69 29.85 -9.92
CA THR A 1103 34.08 30.32 -9.88
C THR A 1103 34.59 30.67 -11.28
N ASP A 1104 35.65 31.46 -11.38
CA ASP A 1104 36.24 31.84 -12.69
C ASP A 1104 36.64 30.63 -13.55
N ASN A 1105 37.08 29.54 -12.93
CA ASN A 1105 37.47 28.32 -13.65
C ASN A 1105 36.26 27.54 -14.13
N GLU A 1106 35.25 27.34 -13.27
CA GLU A 1106 33.99 26.69 -13.66
C GLU A 1106 33.30 27.49 -14.76
N ARG A 1107 33.24 28.83 -14.63
CA ARG A 1107 32.65 29.73 -15.63
C ARG A 1107 33.30 29.58 -16.99
N LYS A 1108 34.63 29.52 -17.07
CA LYS A 1108 35.34 29.29 -18.34
C LYS A 1108 34.92 27.98 -19.00
N ILE A 1109 34.75 26.91 -18.23
CA ILE A 1109 34.31 25.61 -18.74
C ILE A 1109 32.89 25.70 -19.28
N VAL A 1110 31.95 26.26 -18.50
CA VAL A 1110 30.54 26.34 -18.90
C VAL A 1110 30.34 27.30 -20.07
N VAL A 1111 31.09 28.41 -20.13
CA VAL A 1111 31.07 29.31 -21.29
C VAL A 1111 31.55 28.60 -22.56
N ASN A 1112 32.63 27.80 -22.47
CA ASN A 1112 33.09 27.01 -23.62
C ASN A 1112 32.02 26.01 -24.07
N SER A 1113 31.32 25.35 -23.14
CA SER A 1113 30.19 24.46 -23.46
C SER A 1113 29.04 25.22 -24.13
N LEU A 1114 28.66 26.39 -23.62
CA LEU A 1114 27.63 27.24 -24.22
C LEU A 1114 27.98 27.64 -25.65
N ASP A 1115 29.22 28.08 -25.89
CA ASP A 1115 29.67 28.48 -27.22
C ASP A 1115 29.70 27.28 -28.19
N GLN A 1116 30.05 26.08 -27.71
CA GLN A 1116 29.96 24.85 -28.50
C GLN A 1116 28.50 24.51 -28.87
N PHE A 1117 27.59 24.54 -27.91
CA PHE A 1117 26.17 24.27 -28.17
C PHE A 1117 25.54 25.31 -29.10
N ARG A 1118 25.89 26.59 -28.96
CA ARG A 1118 25.47 27.64 -29.90
C ARG A 1118 25.91 27.33 -31.31
N ASN A 1119 27.19 27.03 -31.52
CA ASN A 1119 27.70 26.70 -32.85
C ASN A 1119 26.95 25.50 -33.47
N ILE A 1120 26.63 24.47 -32.66
CA ILE A 1120 25.85 23.30 -33.11
C ILE A 1120 24.45 23.74 -33.57
N TYR A 1121 23.68 24.40 -32.71
CA TYR A 1121 22.28 24.72 -32.98
C TYR A 1121 22.08 25.88 -33.96
N GLU A 1122 23.07 26.77 -34.12
CA GLU A 1122 23.08 27.76 -35.19
C GLU A 1122 23.33 27.10 -36.56
N SER A 1123 24.17 26.06 -36.59
CA SER A 1123 24.40 25.28 -37.81
C SER A 1123 23.25 24.32 -38.17
N ASP A 1124 22.48 23.89 -37.16
CA ASP A 1124 21.32 23.02 -37.30
C ASP A 1124 20.13 23.52 -36.47
N THR A 1125 19.41 24.49 -37.05
CA THR A 1125 18.20 25.02 -36.43
C THR A 1125 17.07 24.00 -36.37
N ALA A 1126 17.09 22.93 -37.18
CA ALA A 1126 16.08 21.88 -37.10
C ALA A 1126 16.23 21.09 -35.80
N ALA A 1127 17.46 20.65 -35.48
CA ALA A 1127 17.79 20.02 -34.21
C ALA A 1127 17.48 20.93 -33.00
N ALA A 1128 17.66 22.25 -33.14
CA ALA A 1128 17.30 23.21 -32.10
C ALA A 1128 15.79 23.19 -31.81
N ASN A 1129 14.95 23.16 -32.85
CA ASN A 1129 13.50 23.10 -32.67
C ASN A 1129 13.05 21.74 -32.13
N GLU A 1130 13.67 20.65 -32.56
CA GLU A 1130 13.40 19.30 -32.04
C GLU A 1130 13.68 19.22 -30.53
N LEU A 1131 14.85 19.71 -30.07
CA LEU A 1131 15.18 19.71 -28.65
C LEU A 1131 14.17 20.49 -27.81
N LEU A 1132 13.56 21.57 -28.32
CA LEU A 1132 12.63 22.41 -27.57
C LEU A 1132 11.22 21.82 -27.44
N VAL A 1133 10.89 20.80 -28.24
CA VAL A 1133 9.61 20.09 -28.20
C VAL A 1133 9.63 19.03 -27.11
N ASP A 1134 8.57 19.05 -26.28
CA ASP A 1134 8.31 17.96 -25.34
C ASP A 1134 7.38 16.94 -25.99
N GLU A 1135 7.96 15.87 -26.52
CA GLU A 1135 7.21 14.84 -27.25
C GLU A 1135 6.26 14.04 -26.34
N VAL A 1136 6.60 13.93 -25.05
CA VAL A 1136 5.78 13.23 -24.05
C VAL A 1136 4.54 14.04 -23.72
N ASN A 1137 4.71 15.35 -23.47
CA ASN A 1137 3.60 16.25 -23.24
C ASN A 1137 3.83 17.60 -23.93
N PRO A 1138 3.24 17.80 -25.13
CA PRO A 1138 3.41 19.02 -25.92
C PRO A 1138 2.99 20.31 -25.21
N THR A 1139 2.17 20.25 -24.15
CA THR A 1139 1.78 21.44 -23.37
C THR A 1139 2.95 22.10 -22.64
N PHE A 1140 4.05 21.36 -22.41
CA PHE A 1140 5.28 21.86 -21.79
C PHE A 1140 6.39 22.21 -22.78
N THR A 1141 6.09 22.16 -24.10
CA THR A 1141 7.00 22.62 -25.14
C THR A 1141 7.33 24.10 -24.94
N VAL A 1142 8.62 24.43 -24.94
CA VAL A 1142 9.05 25.81 -24.85
C VAL A 1142 9.14 26.41 -26.25
N LYS A 1143 8.49 27.55 -26.46
CA LYS A 1143 8.44 28.22 -27.77
C LYS A 1143 9.54 29.26 -27.89
N ALA A 1144 10.27 29.23 -29.00
CA ALA A 1144 11.17 30.31 -29.37
C ALA A 1144 10.40 31.63 -29.55
N SER A 1145 11.05 32.73 -29.20
CA SER A 1145 10.52 34.09 -29.36
C SER A 1145 11.50 34.94 -30.17
N GLN A 1146 11.11 36.18 -30.48
CA GLN A 1146 12.06 37.14 -31.07
C GLN A 1146 13.22 37.46 -30.12
N GLU A 1147 12.95 37.47 -28.82
CA GLU A 1147 13.95 37.74 -27.78
C GLU A 1147 14.84 36.52 -27.50
N HIS A 1148 14.31 35.31 -27.68
CA HIS A 1148 15.01 34.04 -27.48
C HIS A 1148 14.81 33.10 -28.68
N PRO A 1149 15.62 33.25 -29.75
CA PRO A 1149 15.56 32.38 -30.92
C PRO A 1149 15.85 30.92 -30.57
N ALA A 1150 15.33 29.99 -31.37
CA ALA A 1150 15.44 28.55 -31.12
C ALA A 1150 16.90 28.07 -30.89
N PRO A 1151 17.91 28.46 -31.70
CA PRO A 1151 19.29 28.05 -31.46
C PRO A 1151 19.85 28.48 -30.11
N GLU A 1152 19.56 29.71 -29.69
CA GLU A 1152 20.03 30.25 -28.41
C GLU A 1152 19.38 29.50 -27.26
N LEU A 1153 18.05 29.33 -27.30
CA LEU A 1153 17.31 28.64 -26.24
C LEU A 1153 17.70 27.16 -26.13
N ALA A 1154 17.95 26.48 -27.26
CA ALA A 1154 18.46 25.11 -27.30
C ALA A 1154 19.86 25.00 -26.68
N ALA A 1155 20.76 25.95 -26.98
CA ALA A 1155 22.09 25.98 -26.38
C ALA A 1155 22.05 26.16 -24.85
N TRP A 1156 21.21 27.08 -24.36
CA TRP A 1156 21.00 27.24 -22.91
C TRP A 1156 20.32 26.03 -22.26
N THR A 1157 19.45 25.32 -23.00
CA THR A 1157 18.83 24.06 -22.54
C THR A 1157 19.90 23.00 -22.28
N MET A 1158 20.89 22.85 -23.17
CA MET A 1158 21.97 21.89 -22.98
C MET A 1158 22.94 22.30 -21.87
N VAL A 1159 23.16 23.60 -21.66
CA VAL A 1159 23.89 24.08 -20.48
C VAL A 1159 23.13 23.76 -19.20
N ALA A 1160 21.80 23.96 -19.17
CA ALA A 1160 20.98 23.59 -18.02
C ALA A 1160 21.03 22.08 -17.74
N ASN A 1161 20.98 21.25 -18.79
CA ASN A 1161 21.13 19.79 -18.69
C ASN A 1161 22.49 19.38 -18.11
N GLN A 1162 23.59 19.99 -18.60
CA GLN A 1162 24.93 19.80 -18.06
C GLN A 1162 25.01 20.21 -16.58
N MET A 1163 24.44 21.36 -16.23
CA MET A 1163 24.47 21.91 -14.86
C MET A 1163 23.65 21.07 -13.86
N LEU A 1164 22.53 20.50 -14.28
CA LEU A 1164 21.73 19.55 -13.48
C LEU A 1164 22.49 18.23 -13.19
N ASN A 1165 23.48 17.89 -14.01
CA ASN A 1165 24.30 16.68 -13.86
C ASN A 1165 25.56 16.89 -12.99
N LEU A 1166 25.82 18.11 -12.50
CA LEU A 1166 26.99 18.37 -11.68
C LEU A 1166 26.93 17.59 -10.36
N ASP A 1167 28.10 17.13 -9.90
CA ASP A 1167 28.21 16.46 -8.59
C ASP A 1167 27.61 17.32 -7.48
N GLU A 1168 27.85 18.64 -7.46
CA GLU A 1168 27.27 19.54 -6.46
C GLU A 1168 25.76 19.76 -6.60
N ALA A 1169 25.18 19.51 -7.78
CA ALA A 1169 23.74 19.55 -7.95
C ALA A 1169 23.09 18.28 -7.37
N ILE A 1170 23.72 17.12 -7.50
CA ILE A 1170 23.18 15.83 -7.04
C ILE A 1170 23.67 15.38 -5.66
N ASN A 1171 24.51 16.19 -5.01
CA ASN A 1171 24.96 15.97 -3.63
C ASN A 1171 24.52 17.13 -2.72
N LYS A 1172 24.52 16.85 -1.41
CA LYS A 1172 24.15 17.81 -0.36
C LYS A 1172 25.06 19.04 -0.25
N ASN A 1173 26.37 18.92 -0.58
CA ASN A 1173 27.36 19.99 -0.41
C ASN A 1173 28.43 20.04 -1.50
#